data_AF-A0ABD5UAU3-F1
#
_entry.id   AF-A0ABD5UAU3-F1
#
_cell.length_a   1.000
_cell.length_b   1.000
_cell.length_c   1.000
_cell.angle_alpha   90.00
_cell.angle_beta   90.00
_cell.angle_gamma   90.00
#
_symmetry.space_group_name_H-M   'P 1'
#
loop_
_entity.id
_entity.type
_entity.pdbx_description
1 polymer ?
#
loop_
_entity_poly.entity_id
_entity_poly.type
_entity_poly.pdbx_seq_one_letter_code
_entity_poly.pdbx_strand_id
1 'polypeptide(L)'
;MESDATDERFVRLLERRAEFLVHLGDEPQRKPALVEALGRSRSTVDRALRELEHAGLVERHDGGYATTLAGRLAEEAYRTFVETTSTVVAADALLDALPAECEWLDPAVLAGAEYVPTDDLTPYELPAALRETVETADRLTALVPVVADPKVLALCHDHVDERGLDLVVGPALYETLETRFPETLRGLVDGGATVVRTDEEPPCTLLLSSGEEPRVACVAYDGDASVGVCYNDTAAARAAAERYVEAVRADATDVTASAGALDPGDRRLTAGPTDRHRDDRLVLEREGFVELTDDYFAERSPCPPPTSWRTGLDLAEVAAGYAVDRTYDEAGERRALTADLLAGLRAGRDHALVGPPGAGKSTVCKTVAYRWYEAGVGTVLYRRRGRGEPFTSAEALRARLREATGRALVVVEDALREDAVAVFGAMAEYRDDPSVTFLLDARESEWEDPTAFPADARAATHRAEAVERVHMPPLDATECERLVRHFEATTGRRVDLTVEDLVSGLDGDGEAADLLVVLHRLVLSVDPLAGYGSATPTTLTEDVARTFERLREAGEHALDVGVLVNVLNAAEVGVSPDLVYALAAREDDDAPGFCEVAEALDLLSGRVLFEREAPGDGEAAYRSVHESWSSLFLRHLLECDGDRAAERRFGRVVSALLSLADDETARARIEWEFQGAAPAIRELSEAPGEWADATVERLFGLGLSRPALAPLFGTSPYTSLALPEACSPALAVRCTQWRGEMSLRAGRLEAAEREFERLGTFADEAADDARAAALRARSLKFRGTVALRRSEFDDAEAFYEQSIGAYRACDDEQGEADVVNNLGIVAWSRGDLPEAEAYLRDCLSRYREMGNRRAAADARFNLATVLDSRSVLEEAADHYRDCLAYFRSTGDRRTEADTLNNLGSLWRVRGDLDAAERDLTQALDTYRDIGDELGEANCLHNLGCVAQQRGELERSVEYHERSLERYRAVGDTQGVAQCECNIGDVAYRRGDLDEAEARYERSLDRRQGIGDGIGEAESLANLGRVARDRGDTDRGRDFARRALDRYRDSADVRGEGEALRLLGSLARTEGDLDRAAERLRASLARCREGGHRYGEAETLVERGHLARAWGDDHEAEARYAEALDLFTDIGALRDVIDTHLALTAACEALGERAAAIDHCEAAVVLGERNGVDVSEARDRLRRLEEVVSED
;
A
#
# COMPACT_ATOMS: atom_id res chain seq x y z
N MET A 1 47.21 18.63 -28.34
CA MET A 1 46.87 19.25 -27.05
C MET A 1 46.33 20.69 -27.14
N GLU A 2 46.30 21.36 -28.30
CA GLU A 2 45.47 22.60 -28.48
C GLU A 2 44.19 22.34 -29.32
N SER A 3 44.03 21.17 -29.97
CA SER A 3 42.78 20.81 -30.69
C SER A 3 41.66 20.33 -29.77
N ASP A 4 41.96 19.54 -28.73
CA ASP A 4 40.92 18.95 -27.83
C ASP A 4 40.02 19.99 -27.17
N ALA A 5 40.57 21.13 -26.73
CA ALA A 5 39.77 22.18 -26.08
C ALA A 5 38.85 22.94 -27.04
N THR A 6 39.13 22.88 -28.35
CA THR A 6 38.30 23.50 -29.39
C THR A 6 37.19 22.55 -29.82
N ASP A 7 37.51 21.26 -29.98
CA ASP A 7 36.54 20.21 -30.29
C ASP A 7 35.55 20.00 -29.14
N GLU A 8 36.00 20.01 -27.88
CA GLU A 8 35.12 19.85 -26.73
C GLU A 8 34.19 21.07 -26.52
N ARG A 9 34.65 22.29 -26.84
CA ARG A 9 33.78 23.48 -26.86
C ARG A 9 32.74 23.42 -27.97
N PHE A 10 33.12 22.84 -29.11
CA PHE A 10 32.24 22.68 -30.26
C PHE A 10 31.17 21.61 -29.99
N VAL A 11 31.56 20.47 -29.41
CA VAL A 11 30.63 19.42 -28.95
C VAL A 11 29.65 19.97 -27.90
N ARG A 12 30.12 20.70 -26.88
CA ARG A 12 29.22 21.35 -25.89
C ARG A 12 28.33 22.44 -26.49
N LEU A 13 28.77 23.09 -27.57
CA LEU A 13 27.94 24.05 -28.29
C LEU A 13 26.84 23.31 -29.06
N LEU A 14 27.18 22.22 -29.75
CA LEU A 14 26.23 21.37 -30.48
C LEU A 14 25.22 20.75 -29.53
N GLU A 15 25.64 20.17 -28.41
CA GLU A 15 24.76 19.65 -27.36
C GLU A 15 23.68 20.65 -26.95
N ARG A 16 24.06 21.89 -26.65
CA ARG A 16 23.11 22.93 -26.22
C ARG A 16 22.25 23.52 -27.35
N ARG A 17 22.59 23.25 -28.61
CA ARG A 17 22.04 23.98 -29.78
C ARG A 17 21.55 23.07 -30.90
N ALA A 18 21.62 21.74 -30.76
CA ALA A 18 21.18 20.77 -31.77
C ALA A 18 19.70 20.99 -32.15
N GLU A 19 18.82 21.28 -31.17
CA GLU A 19 17.40 21.59 -31.41
C GLU A 19 17.19 22.76 -32.39
N PHE A 20 18.09 23.75 -32.36
CA PHE A 20 18.05 24.91 -33.25
C PHE A 20 18.52 24.56 -34.66
N LEU A 21 19.54 23.70 -34.79
CA LEU A 21 20.03 23.25 -36.10
C LEU A 21 18.97 22.38 -36.80
N VAL A 22 18.28 21.49 -36.07
CA VAL A 22 17.18 20.68 -36.60
C VAL A 22 16.03 21.55 -37.12
N HIS A 23 15.60 22.56 -36.36
CA HIS A 23 14.47 23.43 -36.74
C HIS A 23 14.80 24.42 -37.86
N LEU A 24 16.07 24.81 -38.00
CA LEU A 24 16.51 25.68 -39.08
C LEU A 24 16.60 24.94 -40.42
N GLY A 25 16.68 23.59 -40.41
CA GLY A 25 16.51 22.70 -41.56
C GLY A 25 17.15 23.17 -42.86
N ASP A 26 16.49 22.84 -43.99
CA ASP A 26 16.88 23.26 -45.33
C ASP A 26 16.21 24.59 -45.78
N GLU A 27 15.19 25.06 -45.06
CA GLU A 27 14.43 26.28 -45.41
C GLU A 27 14.70 27.44 -44.44
N PRO A 28 14.99 28.66 -44.93
CA PRO A 28 15.27 29.80 -44.05
C PRO A 28 14.08 30.17 -43.16
N GLN A 29 14.27 30.14 -41.84
CA GLN A 29 13.25 30.48 -40.85
C GLN A 29 13.44 31.88 -40.27
N ARG A 30 12.35 32.63 -40.10
CA ARG A 30 12.38 33.95 -39.45
C ARG A 30 12.40 33.79 -37.92
N LYS A 31 13.10 34.70 -37.23
CA LYS A 31 13.21 34.69 -35.77
C LYS A 31 11.89 34.55 -35.01
N PRO A 32 10.78 35.23 -35.38
CA PRO A 32 9.50 35.05 -34.69
C PRO A 32 8.95 33.63 -34.83
N ALA A 33 9.13 32.99 -35.99
CA ALA A 33 8.69 31.61 -36.21
C ALA A 33 9.52 30.63 -35.36
N LEU A 34 10.82 30.86 -35.20
CA LEU A 34 11.68 30.04 -34.33
C LEU A 34 11.34 30.20 -32.84
N VAL A 35 10.96 31.41 -32.41
CA VAL A 35 10.48 31.68 -31.04
C VAL A 35 9.20 30.89 -30.75
N GLU A 36 8.28 30.88 -31.72
CA GLU A 36 7.02 30.14 -31.63
C GLU A 36 7.26 28.62 -31.66
N ALA A 37 8.01 28.12 -32.64
CA ALA A 37 8.25 26.69 -32.83
C ALA A 37 9.02 26.05 -31.66
N LEU A 38 9.99 26.76 -31.08
CA LEU A 38 10.81 26.24 -29.98
C LEU A 38 10.22 26.59 -28.59
N GLY A 39 9.17 27.40 -28.51
CA GLY A 39 8.60 27.87 -27.24
C GLY A 39 9.59 28.63 -26.35
N ARG A 40 10.67 29.20 -26.92
CA ARG A 40 11.74 29.88 -26.17
C ARG A 40 11.59 31.40 -26.27
N SER A 41 12.05 32.12 -25.24
CA SER A 41 12.05 33.58 -25.26
C SER A 41 12.89 34.13 -26.43
N ARG A 42 12.47 35.30 -26.94
CA ARG A 42 13.17 35.98 -28.05
C ARG A 42 14.65 36.23 -27.76
N SER A 43 15.01 36.53 -26.51
CA SER A 43 16.41 36.75 -26.11
C SER A 43 17.24 35.47 -26.16
N THR A 44 16.65 34.31 -25.86
CA THR A 44 17.31 33.00 -25.96
C THR A 44 17.53 32.62 -27.42
N VAL A 45 16.52 32.77 -28.28
CA VAL A 45 16.65 32.52 -29.73
C VAL A 45 17.70 33.45 -30.35
N ASP A 46 17.71 34.73 -29.97
CA ASP A 46 18.71 35.70 -30.45
C ASP A 46 20.13 35.39 -30.00
N ARG A 47 20.30 34.78 -28.82
CA ARG A 47 21.62 34.35 -28.33
C ARG A 47 22.09 33.10 -29.08
N ALA A 48 21.22 32.10 -29.21
CA ALA A 48 21.51 30.85 -29.91
C ALA A 48 21.90 31.07 -31.38
N LEU A 49 21.12 31.87 -32.11
CA LEU A 49 21.42 32.18 -33.51
C LEU A 49 22.75 32.90 -33.67
N ARG A 50 23.13 33.80 -32.75
CA ARG A 50 24.43 34.49 -32.79
C ARG A 50 25.60 33.54 -32.52
N GLU A 51 25.45 32.63 -31.57
CA GLU A 51 26.47 31.63 -31.24
C GLU A 51 26.68 30.66 -32.42
N LEU A 52 25.59 30.16 -33.02
CA LEU A 52 25.63 29.27 -34.18
C LEU A 52 26.13 29.96 -35.46
N GLU A 53 25.76 31.23 -35.67
CA GLU A 53 26.26 32.05 -36.78
C GLU A 53 27.75 32.36 -36.61
N HIS A 54 28.20 32.65 -35.38
CA HIS A 54 29.62 32.85 -35.08
C HIS A 54 30.45 31.58 -35.29
N ALA A 55 29.87 30.41 -35.00
CA ALA A 55 30.48 29.11 -35.25
C ALA A 55 30.44 28.67 -36.72
N GLY A 56 29.80 29.44 -37.61
CA GLY A 56 29.67 29.11 -39.04
C GLY A 56 28.69 27.97 -39.35
N LEU A 57 27.86 27.56 -38.39
CA LEU A 57 26.89 26.46 -38.53
C LEU A 57 25.52 26.94 -39.03
N VAL A 58 25.25 28.23 -38.89
CA VAL A 58 24.04 28.89 -39.35
C VAL A 58 24.44 30.15 -40.11
N GLU A 59 23.71 30.49 -41.15
CA GLU A 59 23.90 31.73 -41.90
C GLU A 59 22.59 32.48 -42.09
N ARG A 60 22.70 33.78 -42.34
CA ARG A 60 21.56 34.68 -42.51
C ARG A 60 21.30 34.97 -43.98
N HIS A 61 20.04 34.79 -44.39
CA HIS A 61 19.51 35.09 -45.72
C HIS A 61 18.38 36.11 -45.68
N ASP A 62 17.95 36.62 -46.84
CA ASP A 62 16.85 37.58 -46.97
C ASP A 62 15.50 37.02 -46.44
N GLY A 63 15.37 35.70 -46.36
CA GLY A 63 14.21 34.99 -45.83
C GLY A 63 14.23 34.71 -44.32
N GLY A 64 15.40 34.71 -43.67
CA GLY A 64 15.57 34.18 -42.31
C GLY A 64 16.97 33.64 -42.03
N TYR A 65 17.10 32.70 -41.11
CA TYR A 65 18.32 31.95 -40.83
C TYR A 65 18.19 30.54 -41.38
N ALA A 66 19.28 29.97 -41.90
CA ALA A 66 19.32 28.58 -42.39
C ALA A 66 20.61 27.89 -41.95
N THR A 67 20.61 26.56 -41.87
CA THR A 67 21.82 25.78 -41.54
C THR A 67 22.80 25.76 -42.71
N THR A 68 24.09 25.87 -42.40
CA THR A 68 25.16 25.65 -43.39
C THR A 68 25.43 24.15 -43.58
N LEU A 69 26.15 23.76 -44.64
CA LEU A 69 26.58 22.36 -44.81
C LEU A 69 27.43 21.86 -43.64
N ALA A 70 28.30 22.73 -43.10
CA ALA A 70 29.08 22.43 -41.91
C ALA A 70 28.20 22.23 -40.68
N GLY A 71 27.14 23.03 -40.53
CA GLY A 71 26.14 22.86 -39.47
C GLY A 71 25.42 21.52 -39.55
N ARG A 72 25.03 21.09 -40.75
CA ARG A 72 24.38 19.78 -40.97
C ARG A 72 25.30 18.61 -40.68
N LEU A 73 26.51 18.62 -41.24
CA LEU A 73 27.50 17.56 -40.99
C LEU A 73 27.90 17.47 -39.52
N ALA A 74 28.00 18.61 -38.82
CA ALA A 74 28.30 18.64 -37.40
C ALA A 74 27.15 18.10 -36.54
N GLU A 75 25.91 18.43 -36.91
CA GLU A 75 24.71 17.93 -36.24
C GLU A 75 24.54 16.41 -36.43
N GLU A 76 24.74 15.92 -37.66
CA GLU A 76 24.72 14.49 -37.99
C GLU A 76 25.83 13.71 -37.26
N ALA A 77 27.05 14.24 -37.24
CA ALA A 77 28.17 13.62 -36.52
C ALA A 77 27.94 13.60 -35.01
N TYR A 78 27.40 14.68 -34.43
CA TYR A 78 27.07 14.72 -33.01
C TYR A 78 25.95 13.74 -32.65
N ARG A 79 24.90 13.64 -33.48
CA ARG A 79 23.83 12.66 -33.29
C ARG A 79 24.37 11.23 -33.32
N THR A 80 25.18 10.89 -34.32
CA THR A 80 25.81 9.57 -34.45
C THR A 80 26.71 9.25 -33.26
N PHE A 81 27.47 10.23 -32.76
CA PHE A 81 28.31 10.09 -31.57
C PHE A 81 27.48 9.82 -30.31
N VAL A 82 26.38 10.56 -30.11
CA VAL A 82 25.46 10.36 -28.98
C VAL A 82 24.81 8.98 -29.05
N GLU A 83 24.28 8.59 -30.20
CA GLU A 83 23.66 7.27 -30.42
C GLU A 83 24.64 6.13 -30.14
N THR A 84 25.88 6.23 -30.66
CA THR A 84 26.92 5.20 -30.44
C THR A 84 27.32 5.14 -28.96
N THR A 85 27.52 6.29 -28.31
CA THR A 85 27.91 6.34 -26.89
C THR A 85 26.80 5.80 -25.99
N SER A 86 25.55 6.17 -26.25
CA SER A 86 24.39 5.64 -25.53
C SER A 86 24.27 4.14 -25.68
N THR A 87 24.53 3.59 -26.87
CA THR A 87 24.48 2.14 -27.10
C THR A 87 25.60 1.40 -26.37
N VAL A 88 26.83 1.93 -26.40
CA VAL A 88 27.97 1.35 -25.66
C VAL A 88 27.75 1.39 -24.15
N VAL A 89 27.25 2.51 -23.62
CA VAL A 89 26.92 2.64 -22.19
C VAL A 89 25.75 1.74 -21.79
N ALA A 90 24.77 1.55 -22.67
CA ALA A 90 23.69 0.60 -22.42
C ALA A 90 24.22 -0.84 -22.36
N ALA A 91 25.18 -1.20 -23.22
CA ALA A 91 25.76 -2.55 -23.32
C ALA A 91 26.93 -2.83 -22.34
N ASP A 92 27.12 -1.99 -21.31
CA ASP A 92 28.27 -2.05 -20.39
C ASP A 92 28.38 -3.41 -19.69
N ALA A 93 27.26 -3.94 -19.17
CA ALA A 93 27.23 -5.24 -18.50
C ALA A 93 27.61 -6.41 -19.43
N LEU A 94 27.22 -6.35 -20.71
CA LEU A 94 27.61 -7.35 -21.71
C LEU A 94 29.10 -7.24 -22.08
N LEU A 95 29.63 -6.02 -22.12
CA LEU A 95 31.06 -5.80 -22.39
C LEU A 95 31.95 -6.26 -21.23
N ASP A 96 31.52 -6.04 -19.99
CA ASP A 96 32.21 -6.48 -18.78
C ASP A 96 32.28 -8.01 -18.64
N ALA A 97 31.24 -8.71 -19.11
CA ALA A 97 31.18 -10.18 -19.09
C ALA A 97 32.07 -10.84 -20.17
N LEU A 98 32.52 -10.09 -21.18
CA LEU A 98 33.34 -10.62 -22.26
C LEU A 98 34.85 -10.52 -21.95
N PRO A 99 35.67 -11.52 -22.33
CA PRO A 99 37.11 -11.46 -22.15
C PRO A 99 37.73 -10.28 -22.92
N ALA A 100 38.77 -9.68 -22.35
CA ALA A 100 39.49 -8.57 -22.97
C ALA A 100 40.12 -8.94 -24.33
N GLU A 101 40.33 -10.23 -24.61
CA GLU A 101 40.81 -10.74 -25.89
C GLU A 101 39.70 -10.97 -26.95
N CYS A 102 38.44 -10.60 -26.69
CA CYS A 102 37.33 -10.77 -27.62
C CYS A 102 37.42 -9.82 -28.83
N GLU A 103 38.12 -10.25 -29.89
CA GLU A 103 38.49 -9.39 -31.03
C GLU A 103 37.33 -8.92 -31.93
N TRP A 104 36.13 -9.50 -31.84
CA TRP A 104 35.04 -9.23 -32.79
C TRP A 104 34.07 -8.12 -32.35
N LEU A 105 34.05 -7.77 -31.06
CA LEU A 105 33.13 -6.78 -30.48
C LEU A 105 33.84 -5.43 -30.23
N ASP A 106 34.25 -4.76 -31.31
CA ASP A 106 34.79 -3.39 -31.26
C ASP A 106 33.67 -2.36 -30.98
N PRO A 107 33.91 -1.22 -30.30
CA PRO A 107 32.88 -0.19 -30.10
C PRO A 107 32.22 0.31 -31.39
N ALA A 108 32.90 0.27 -32.54
CA ALA A 108 32.33 0.59 -33.84
C ALA A 108 31.37 -0.50 -34.38
N VAL A 109 31.46 -1.73 -33.86
CA VAL A 109 30.54 -2.84 -34.13
C VAL A 109 29.27 -2.72 -33.29
N LEU A 110 29.29 -2.01 -32.16
CA LEU A 110 28.11 -1.70 -31.35
C LEU A 110 27.32 -0.50 -31.85
N ALA A 111 27.83 0.24 -32.83
CA ALA A 111 27.12 1.39 -33.39
C ALA A 111 25.82 0.94 -34.07
N GLY A 112 24.68 1.45 -33.57
CA GLY A 112 23.35 1.06 -34.04
C GLY A 112 22.88 -0.32 -33.57
N ALA A 113 23.58 -0.92 -32.59
CA ALA A 113 23.13 -2.17 -31.99
C ALA A 113 21.91 -1.95 -31.10
N GLU A 114 20.99 -2.90 -31.10
CA GLU A 114 19.96 -2.99 -30.08
C GLU A 114 20.50 -3.85 -28.93
N TYR A 115 20.61 -3.27 -27.74
CA TYR A 115 21.01 -3.99 -26.54
C TYR A 115 19.82 -4.17 -25.63
N VAL A 116 19.63 -5.41 -25.16
CA VAL A 116 18.58 -5.80 -24.23
C VAL A 116 19.26 -6.47 -23.02
N PRO A 117 19.24 -5.86 -21.83
CA PRO A 117 19.82 -6.46 -20.64
C PRO A 117 19.00 -7.68 -20.19
N THR A 118 19.65 -8.65 -19.54
CA THR A 118 18.93 -9.85 -19.06
C THR A 118 18.01 -9.53 -17.88
N ASP A 119 18.24 -8.45 -17.12
CA ASP A 119 17.32 -8.04 -16.04
C ASP A 119 15.92 -7.63 -16.56
N ASP A 120 15.84 -7.24 -17.84
CA ASP A 120 14.59 -6.97 -18.57
C ASP A 120 14.02 -8.23 -19.25
N LEU A 121 14.72 -9.37 -19.17
CA LEU A 121 14.36 -10.65 -19.81
C LEU A 121 14.24 -11.75 -18.75
N THR A 122 13.03 -12.29 -18.58
CA THR A 122 12.86 -13.52 -17.80
C THR A 122 13.61 -14.70 -18.45
N PRO A 123 13.90 -15.80 -17.70
CA PRO A 123 14.63 -16.95 -18.24
C PRO A 123 14.06 -17.55 -19.54
N TYR A 124 12.77 -17.28 -19.85
CA TYR A 124 12.08 -17.75 -21.05
C TYR A 124 12.01 -16.74 -22.21
N GLU A 125 12.33 -15.47 -21.96
CA GLU A 125 12.31 -14.42 -22.98
C GLU A 125 13.62 -14.37 -23.78
N LEU A 126 14.72 -14.91 -23.25
CA LEU A 126 16.00 -15.01 -23.98
C LEU A 126 15.87 -15.78 -25.31
N PRO A 127 15.29 -17.00 -25.36
CA PRO A 127 15.02 -17.68 -26.63
C PRO A 127 14.03 -16.93 -27.54
N ALA A 128 13.08 -16.18 -26.95
CA ALA A 128 12.11 -15.40 -27.72
C ALA A 128 12.75 -14.16 -28.36
N ALA A 129 13.68 -13.52 -27.68
CA ALA A 129 14.47 -12.41 -28.21
C ALA A 129 15.38 -12.89 -29.35
N LEU A 130 16.03 -14.06 -29.19
CA LEU A 130 16.88 -14.66 -30.22
C LEU A 130 16.10 -15.23 -31.43
N ARG A 131 14.77 -15.38 -31.29
CA ARG A 131 13.89 -16.02 -32.27
C ARG A 131 13.96 -15.36 -33.64
N GLU A 132 13.94 -14.04 -33.72
CA GLU A 132 13.94 -13.33 -35.02
C GLU A 132 15.22 -13.61 -35.82
N THR A 133 16.36 -13.72 -35.14
CA THR A 133 17.65 -14.03 -35.78
C THR A 133 17.67 -15.44 -36.34
N VAL A 134 16.99 -16.38 -35.66
CA VAL A 134 16.89 -17.77 -36.09
C VAL A 134 15.84 -17.95 -37.18
N GLU A 135 14.66 -17.34 -37.05
CA GLU A 135 13.52 -17.51 -37.98
C GLU A 135 13.73 -16.93 -39.38
N THR A 136 14.62 -15.94 -39.50
CA THR A 136 14.90 -15.26 -40.77
C THR A 136 16.11 -15.84 -41.51
N ALA A 137 16.77 -16.86 -40.94
CA ALA A 137 18.01 -17.41 -41.46
C ALA A 137 17.80 -18.46 -42.57
N ASP A 138 18.45 -18.27 -43.72
CA ASP A 138 18.60 -19.30 -44.75
C ASP A 138 19.65 -20.35 -44.36
N ARG A 139 20.64 -19.97 -43.54
CA ARG A 139 21.58 -20.87 -42.88
C ARG A 139 22.06 -20.20 -41.59
N LEU A 140 22.14 -20.96 -40.51
CA LEU A 140 22.50 -20.46 -39.19
C LEU A 140 23.85 -21.00 -38.75
N THR A 141 24.70 -20.12 -38.20
CA THR A 141 25.88 -20.53 -37.44
C THR A 141 25.67 -20.16 -35.98
N ALA A 142 25.87 -21.12 -35.08
CA ALA A 142 25.74 -20.92 -33.64
C ALA A 142 27.02 -21.35 -32.93
N LEU A 143 27.66 -20.42 -32.23
CA LEU A 143 28.65 -20.73 -31.20
C LEU A 143 27.92 -20.71 -29.87
N VAL A 144 27.94 -21.80 -29.10
CA VAL A 144 27.20 -21.91 -27.84
C VAL A 144 28.13 -22.50 -26.78
N PRO A 145 28.57 -21.71 -25.78
CA PRO A 145 29.53 -22.20 -24.79
C PRO A 145 28.88 -22.93 -23.63
N VAL A 146 27.72 -22.43 -23.17
CA VAL A 146 26.95 -22.98 -22.04
C VAL A 146 25.48 -23.06 -22.44
N VAL A 147 24.76 -24.07 -21.93
CA VAL A 147 23.30 -24.17 -22.06
C VAL A 147 22.69 -23.67 -20.76
N ALA A 148 22.55 -22.35 -20.65
CA ALA A 148 21.77 -21.72 -19.58
C ALA A 148 20.27 -22.06 -19.74
N ASP A 149 19.78 -22.10 -20.99
CA ASP A 149 18.42 -22.52 -21.35
C ASP A 149 18.45 -23.52 -22.54
N PRO A 150 18.00 -24.78 -22.35
CA PRO A 150 17.88 -25.78 -23.42
C PRO A 150 17.00 -25.34 -24.59
N LYS A 151 16.10 -24.37 -24.38
CA LYS A 151 15.20 -23.83 -25.42
C LYS A 151 15.96 -23.08 -26.52
N VAL A 152 17.16 -22.55 -26.27
CA VAL A 152 17.98 -21.93 -27.33
C VAL A 152 18.42 -22.99 -28.35
N LEU A 153 18.80 -24.19 -27.89
CA LEU A 153 19.11 -25.32 -28.75
C LEU A 153 17.85 -25.88 -29.43
N ALA A 154 16.71 -25.90 -28.73
CA ALA A 154 15.42 -26.29 -29.31
C ALA A 154 14.95 -25.30 -30.39
N LEU A 155 15.16 -24.00 -30.19
CA LEU A 155 14.88 -22.95 -31.18
C LEU A 155 15.75 -23.13 -32.43
N CYS A 156 17.03 -23.45 -32.25
CA CYS A 156 17.93 -23.79 -33.36
C CYS A 156 17.53 -25.11 -34.05
N HIS A 157 16.94 -26.06 -33.34
CA HIS A 157 16.42 -27.32 -33.88
C HIS A 157 15.16 -27.11 -34.72
N ASP A 158 14.14 -26.45 -34.16
CA ASP A 158 12.80 -26.33 -34.72
C ASP A 158 12.75 -25.55 -36.05
N HIS A 159 13.76 -24.72 -36.32
CA HIS A 159 13.85 -23.93 -37.55
C HIS A 159 14.64 -24.60 -38.68
N VAL A 160 15.40 -25.68 -38.42
CA VAL A 160 16.45 -26.19 -39.34
C VAL A 160 16.17 -27.60 -39.87
N ASP A 161 14.91 -27.91 -40.17
CA ASP A 161 14.60 -29.21 -40.79
C ASP A 161 15.11 -29.34 -42.24
N GLU A 162 15.51 -28.25 -42.93
CA GLU A 162 16.05 -28.33 -44.31
C GLU A 162 17.17 -27.32 -44.69
N ARG A 163 17.56 -26.38 -43.81
CA ARG A 163 18.33 -25.15 -44.18
C ARG A 163 19.80 -25.06 -43.72
N GLY A 164 20.25 -26.01 -42.88
CA GLY A 164 21.64 -26.14 -42.45
C GLY A 164 22.02 -25.32 -41.22
N LEU A 165 22.42 -26.03 -40.16
CA LEU A 165 22.93 -25.48 -38.90
C LEU A 165 24.40 -25.87 -38.74
N ASP A 166 25.25 -24.92 -38.42
CA ASP A 166 26.63 -25.20 -38.06
C ASP A 166 26.83 -24.78 -36.60
N LEU A 167 26.84 -25.79 -35.72
CA LEU A 167 26.85 -25.64 -34.27
C LEU A 167 28.25 -25.96 -33.74
N VAL A 168 28.86 -25.01 -33.05
CA VAL A 168 30.11 -25.20 -32.32
C VAL A 168 29.84 -25.06 -30.82
N VAL A 169 30.19 -26.08 -30.05
CA VAL A 169 29.99 -26.12 -28.59
C VAL A 169 31.29 -26.46 -27.87
N GLY A 170 31.44 -26.02 -26.62
CA GLY A 170 32.57 -26.43 -25.78
C GLY A 170 32.53 -27.93 -25.43
N PRO A 171 33.66 -28.56 -25.03
CA PRO A 171 33.72 -30.01 -24.80
C PRO A 171 32.90 -30.43 -23.57
N ALA A 172 32.87 -29.59 -22.52
CA ALA A 172 32.07 -29.81 -21.31
C ALA A 172 30.56 -29.74 -21.60
N LEU A 173 30.16 -28.80 -22.48
CA LEU A 173 28.78 -28.69 -22.90
C LEU A 173 28.36 -29.89 -23.76
N TYR A 174 29.22 -30.31 -24.68
CA TYR A 174 28.97 -31.50 -25.50
C TYR A 174 28.78 -32.75 -24.64
N GLU A 175 29.61 -32.98 -23.62
CA GLU A 175 29.45 -34.09 -22.66
C GLU A 175 28.11 -34.01 -21.90
N THR A 176 27.68 -32.80 -21.53
CA THR A 176 26.39 -32.59 -20.86
C THR A 176 25.21 -32.91 -21.78
N LEU A 177 25.27 -32.48 -23.05
CA LEU A 177 24.24 -32.78 -24.04
C LEU A 177 24.19 -34.28 -24.38
N GLU A 178 25.35 -34.92 -24.49
CA GLU A 178 25.47 -36.36 -24.74
C GLU A 178 24.85 -37.20 -23.60
N THR A 179 25.00 -36.74 -22.35
CA THR A 179 24.57 -37.50 -21.16
C THR A 179 23.17 -37.17 -20.69
N ARG A 180 22.77 -35.89 -20.68
CA ARG A 180 21.50 -35.42 -20.10
C ARG A 180 20.41 -35.15 -21.14
N PHE A 181 20.78 -34.85 -22.38
CA PHE A 181 19.83 -34.49 -23.45
C PHE A 181 20.11 -35.23 -24.78
N PRO A 182 20.29 -36.57 -24.76
CA PRO A 182 20.71 -37.33 -25.93
C PRO A 182 19.69 -37.29 -27.08
N GLU A 183 18.40 -37.17 -26.77
CA GLU A 183 17.34 -37.06 -27.79
C GLU A 183 17.40 -35.74 -28.55
N THR A 184 17.60 -34.60 -27.86
CA THR A 184 17.73 -33.27 -28.48
C THR A 184 18.98 -33.19 -29.36
N LEU A 185 20.11 -33.70 -28.85
CA LEU A 185 21.38 -33.69 -29.59
C LEU A 185 21.31 -34.58 -30.84
N ARG A 186 20.63 -35.73 -30.75
CA ARG A 186 20.39 -36.61 -31.90
C ARG A 186 19.41 -36.00 -32.90
N GLY A 187 18.29 -35.42 -32.44
CA GLY A 187 17.31 -34.75 -33.28
C GLY A 187 17.94 -33.65 -34.14
N LEU A 188 18.84 -32.87 -33.55
CA LEU A 188 19.61 -31.84 -34.24
C LEU A 188 20.43 -32.39 -35.42
N VAL A 189 21.00 -33.59 -35.29
CA VAL A 189 21.85 -34.22 -36.33
C VAL A 189 21.05 -35.03 -37.35
N ASP A 190 19.97 -35.69 -36.92
CA ASP A 190 19.13 -36.53 -37.78
C ASP A 190 18.37 -35.71 -38.85
N GLY A 191 18.21 -34.38 -38.65
CA GLY A 191 17.70 -33.41 -39.64
C GLY A 191 18.61 -33.19 -40.88
N GLY A 192 19.79 -33.81 -40.93
CA GLY A 192 20.56 -34.02 -42.17
C GLY A 192 21.37 -32.83 -42.71
N ALA A 193 21.21 -31.63 -42.16
CA ALA A 193 21.94 -30.43 -42.56
C ALA A 193 22.79 -29.80 -41.43
N THR A 194 22.86 -30.46 -40.27
CA THR A 194 23.57 -29.96 -39.09
C THR A 194 24.98 -30.52 -38.98
N VAL A 195 25.98 -29.65 -38.74
CA VAL A 195 27.34 -30.06 -38.38
C VAL A 195 27.62 -29.61 -36.96
N VAL A 196 28.00 -30.56 -36.09
CA VAL A 196 28.36 -30.29 -34.69
C VAL A 196 29.86 -30.41 -34.52
N ARG A 197 30.49 -29.35 -34.01
CA ARG A 197 31.92 -29.31 -33.72
C ARG A 197 32.19 -28.98 -32.26
N THR A 198 33.32 -29.47 -31.75
CA THR A 198 33.81 -29.17 -30.41
C THR A 198 35.19 -28.55 -30.46
N ASP A 199 35.40 -27.46 -29.73
CA ASP A 199 36.69 -26.78 -29.56
C ASP A 199 36.80 -26.08 -28.21
N GLU A 200 37.89 -25.35 -27.94
CA GLU A 200 38.04 -24.45 -26.78
C GLU A 200 36.77 -23.61 -26.56
N GLU A 201 36.35 -23.48 -25.29
CA GLU A 201 35.03 -22.99 -24.93
C GLU A 201 34.82 -21.54 -25.42
N PRO A 202 33.79 -21.27 -26.25
CA PRO A 202 33.52 -19.92 -26.72
C PRO A 202 33.26 -18.96 -25.54
N PRO A 203 33.59 -17.66 -25.65
CA PRO A 203 33.37 -16.71 -24.56
C PRO A 203 31.91 -16.24 -24.45
N CYS A 204 31.10 -16.44 -25.50
CA CYS A 204 29.72 -16.01 -25.57
C CYS A 204 28.91 -16.86 -26.55
N THR A 205 27.59 -16.80 -26.44
CA THR A 205 26.72 -17.36 -27.48
C THR A 205 26.66 -16.36 -28.63
N LEU A 206 27.04 -16.81 -29.82
CA LEU A 206 27.02 -15.99 -31.03
C LEU A 206 26.18 -16.68 -32.10
N LEU A 207 25.07 -16.05 -32.48
CA LEU A 207 24.22 -16.47 -33.59
C LEU A 207 24.47 -15.56 -34.79
N LEU A 208 24.86 -16.17 -35.90
CA LEU A 208 25.08 -15.49 -37.18
C LEU A 208 24.12 -16.08 -38.21
N SER A 209 23.16 -15.26 -38.64
CA SER A 209 22.24 -15.62 -39.72
C SER A 209 22.79 -15.23 -41.09
N SER A 210 22.47 -16.02 -42.10
CA SER A 210 22.70 -15.69 -43.51
C SER A 210 21.37 -15.67 -44.26
N GLY A 211 21.20 -14.78 -45.24
CA GLY A 211 19.95 -14.60 -45.99
C GLY A 211 19.83 -13.20 -46.59
N GLU A 212 18.62 -12.81 -47.03
CA GLU A 212 18.32 -11.44 -47.50
C GLU A 212 18.53 -10.40 -46.38
N GLU A 213 18.14 -10.78 -45.15
CA GLU A 213 18.16 -10.12 -43.83
C GLU A 213 19.27 -10.49 -42.83
N PRO A 214 20.58 -10.41 -43.11
CA PRO A 214 21.58 -11.02 -42.25
C PRO A 214 21.81 -10.26 -40.92
N ARG A 215 21.77 -10.97 -39.79
CA ARG A 215 21.91 -10.38 -38.44
C ARG A 215 22.91 -11.15 -37.58
N VAL A 216 23.47 -10.43 -36.61
CA VAL A 216 24.33 -10.97 -35.55
C VAL A 216 23.62 -10.78 -34.22
N ALA A 217 23.47 -11.86 -33.44
CA ALA A 217 23.00 -11.81 -32.07
C ALA A 217 24.07 -12.39 -31.14
N CYS A 218 24.36 -11.68 -30.05
CA CYS A 218 25.37 -12.09 -29.07
C CYS A 218 24.80 -12.08 -27.66
N VAL A 219 25.04 -13.15 -26.92
CA VAL A 219 24.70 -13.28 -25.51
C VAL A 219 25.97 -13.55 -24.72
N ALA A 220 26.32 -12.66 -23.81
CA ALA A 220 27.41 -12.86 -22.86
C ALA A 220 26.91 -13.50 -21.57
N TYR A 221 27.80 -14.20 -20.87
CA TYR A 221 27.49 -14.94 -19.66
C TYR A 221 28.44 -14.56 -18.52
N ASP A 222 27.92 -14.49 -17.30
CA ASP A 222 28.69 -14.48 -16.06
C ASP A 222 28.37 -15.78 -15.29
N GLY A 223 29.30 -16.74 -15.33
CA GLY A 223 29.01 -18.12 -14.94
C GLY A 223 27.96 -18.77 -15.84
N ASP A 224 26.88 -19.30 -15.25
CA ASP A 224 25.76 -19.93 -15.98
C ASP A 224 24.61 -18.96 -16.29
N ALA A 225 24.71 -17.68 -15.89
CA ALA A 225 23.67 -16.66 -16.09
C ALA A 225 24.00 -15.77 -17.29
N SER A 226 23.02 -15.52 -18.17
CA SER A 226 23.19 -14.53 -19.26
C SER A 226 23.11 -13.12 -18.70
N VAL A 227 23.93 -12.20 -19.23
CA VAL A 227 24.01 -10.81 -18.74
C VAL A 227 23.24 -9.85 -19.65
N GLY A 228 23.13 -10.16 -20.95
CA GLY A 228 22.30 -9.42 -21.90
C GLY A 228 22.42 -9.98 -23.31
N VAL A 229 21.59 -9.46 -24.22
CA VAL A 229 21.65 -9.76 -25.65
C VAL A 229 21.90 -8.50 -26.46
N CYS A 230 22.82 -8.58 -27.41
CA CYS A 230 23.09 -7.53 -28.38
C CYS A 230 22.76 -8.00 -29.79
N TYR A 231 21.92 -7.24 -30.49
CA TYR A 231 21.58 -7.43 -31.90
C TYR A 231 22.24 -6.36 -32.76
N ASN A 232 22.85 -6.79 -33.86
CA ASN A 232 23.38 -5.86 -34.86
C ASN A 232 23.26 -6.42 -36.28
N ASP A 233 22.76 -5.60 -37.20
CA ASP A 233 22.55 -5.94 -38.61
C ASP A 233 23.51 -5.19 -39.57
N THR A 234 24.43 -4.39 -39.02
CA THR A 234 25.35 -3.59 -39.84
C THR A 234 26.38 -4.48 -40.56
N ALA A 235 26.76 -4.06 -41.76
CA ALA A 235 27.78 -4.76 -42.55
C ALA A 235 29.14 -4.86 -41.83
N ALA A 236 29.46 -3.89 -40.96
CA ALA A 236 30.69 -3.88 -40.18
C ALA A 236 30.65 -4.95 -39.07
N ALA A 237 29.56 -5.01 -38.30
CA ALA A 237 29.35 -6.02 -37.27
C ALA A 237 29.37 -7.44 -37.83
N ARG A 238 28.67 -7.64 -38.95
CA ARG A 238 28.64 -8.91 -39.65
C ARG A 238 30.03 -9.37 -40.10
N ALA A 239 30.80 -8.51 -40.76
CA ALA A 239 32.14 -8.85 -41.23
C ALA A 239 33.12 -9.14 -40.09
N ALA A 240 32.90 -8.57 -38.90
CA ALA A 240 33.66 -8.89 -37.70
C ALA A 240 33.28 -10.27 -37.15
N ALA A 241 31.98 -10.53 -36.96
CA ALA A 241 31.47 -11.82 -36.48
C ALA A 241 31.85 -12.99 -37.41
N GLU A 242 31.76 -12.81 -38.74
CA GLU A 242 32.15 -13.84 -39.73
C GLU A 242 33.63 -14.23 -39.62
N ARG A 243 34.53 -13.25 -39.44
CA ARG A 243 35.97 -13.52 -39.27
C ARG A 243 36.26 -14.29 -37.99
N TYR A 244 35.54 -13.97 -36.91
CA TYR A 244 35.70 -14.63 -35.63
C TYR A 244 35.21 -16.07 -35.66
N VAL A 245 33.99 -16.28 -36.16
CA VAL A 245 33.40 -17.62 -36.34
C VAL A 245 34.28 -18.50 -37.22
N GLU A 246 34.85 -17.98 -38.30
CA GLU A 246 35.74 -18.76 -39.18
C GLU A 246 37.06 -19.13 -38.50
N ALA A 247 37.59 -18.26 -37.63
CA ALA A 247 38.78 -18.57 -36.83
C ALA A 247 38.49 -19.71 -35.83
N VAL A 248 37.38 -19.63 -35.09
CA VAL A 248 36.96 -20.68 -34.13
C VAL A 248 36.68 -22.00 -34.85
N ARG A 249 36.07 -21.96 -36.05
CA ARG A 249 35.80 -23.17 -36.83
C ARG A 249 37.04 -23.88 -37.35
N ALA A 250 38.11 -23.15 -37.65
CA ALA A 250 39.30 -23.71 -38.26
C ALA A 250 40.03 -24.70 -37.33
N ASP A 251 39.88 -24.50 -36.01
CA ASP A 251 40.53 -25.30 -34.96
C ASP A 251 39.59 -26.37 -34.36
N ALA A 252 38.27 -26.27 -34.60
CA ALA A 252 37.26 -27.16 -34.04
C ALA A 252 37.20 -28.59 -34.63
N THR A 253 36.96 -29.59 -33.77
CA THR A 253 36.83 -31.00 -34.15
C THR A 253 35.38 -31.37 -34.48
N ASP A 254 35.13 -31.98 -35.66
CA ASP A 254 33.78 -32.44 -36.07
C ASP A 254 33.39 -33.75 -35.33
N VAL A 255 32.30 -33.68 -34.57
CA VAL A 255 31.75 -34.78 -33.76
C VAL A 255 30.37 -35.24 -34.22
N THR A 256 29.90 -34.77 -35.38
CA THR A 256 28.54 -34.99 -35.89
C THR A 256 28.15 -36.48 -35.92
N ALA A 257 29.07 -37.35 -36.34
CA ALA A 257 28.82 -38.80 -36.40
C ALA A 257 28.64 -39.46 -35.03
N SER A 258 29.28 -38.92 -33.98
CA SER A 258 29.17 -39.43 -32.61
C SER A 258 27.82 -39.04 -31.99
N ALA A 259 27.38 -37.80 -32.19
CA ALA A 259 26.08 -37.30 -31.73
C ALA A 259 24.89 -38.07 -32.34
N GLY A 260 24.97 -38.45 -33.62
CA GLY A 260 23.92 -39.26 -34.27
C GLY A 260 23.82 -40.72 -33.80
N ALA A 261 24.78 -41.22 -33.00
CA ALA A 261 24.85 -42.62 -32.58
C ALA A 261 24.25 -42.91 -31.19
N LEU A 262 23.66 -41.91 -30.52
CA LEU A 262 23.12 -42.01 -29.13
C LEU A 262 21.78 -42.79 -29.06
N ASP A 263 21.55 -43.56 -27.96
CA ASP A 263 20.41 -44.49 -27.75
C ASP A 263 19.34 -43.91 -26.76
N PRO A 264 18.08 -43.66 -27.18
CA PRO A 264 17.06 -42.90 -26.43
C PRO A 264 16.28 -43.72 -25.38
N GLY A 265 16.94 -44.65 -24.68
CA GLY A 265 16.28 -45.70 -23.91
C GLY A 265 15.68 -45.36 -22.52
N ASP A 266 15.71 -44.11 -22.04
CA ASP A 266 15.21 -43.77 -20.69
C ASP A 266 14.01 -42.82 -20.72
N ARG A 267 12.86 -43.32 -20.22
CA ARG A 267 11.54 -42.72 -20.39
C ARG A 267 11.28 -41.61 -19.36
N ARG A 268 11.39 -40.34 -19.75
CA ARG A 268 10.53 -39.26 -19.21
C ARG A 268 10.24 -38.21 -20.29
N LEU A 269 8.94 -37.97 -20.50
CA LEU A 269 8.29 -36.89 -21.27
C LEU A 269 8.28 -37.02 -22.81
N THR A 270 7.25 -37.68 -23.33
CA THR A 270 6.73 -37.42 -24.68
C THR A 270 5.21 -37.39 -24.67
N ALA A 271 4.61 -36.33 -25.22
CA ALA A 271 3.19 -36.29 -25.59
C ALA A 271 3.01 -35.43 -26.85
N GLY A 272 2.31 -35.97 -27.85
CA GLY A 272 2.06 -35.32 -29.14
C GLY A 272 0.94 -34.26 -29.08
N PRO A 273 0.66 -33.57 -30.21
CA PRO A 273 -0.19 -32.36 -30.24
C PRO A 273 -1.65 -32.57 -29.81
N THR A 274 -2.19 -33.79 -29.81
CA THR A 274 -3.55 -34.06 -29.28
C THR A 274 -3.58 -34.37 -27.77
N ASP A 275 -2.45 -34.72 -27.16
CA ASP A 275 -2.36 -34.91 -25.70
C ASP A 275 -2.07 -33.59 -24.97
N ARG A 276 -1.40 -32.62 -25.63
CA ARG A 276 -1.14 -31.28 -25.06
C ARG A 276 -2.41 -30.56 -24.59
N HIS A 277 -3.49 -30.59 -25.38
CA HIS A 277 -4.76 -29.95 -25.00
C HIS A 277 -5.43 -30.59 -23.78
N ARG A 278 -5.20 -31.89 -23.54
CA ARG A 278 -5.69 -32.58 -22.35
C ARG A 278 -4.84 -32.26 -21.13
N ASP A 279 -3.53 -32.16 -21.32
CA ASP A 279 -2.58 -31.79 -20.28
C ASP A 279 -2.78 -30.34 -19.82
N ASP A 280 -2.95 -29.37 -20.72
CA ASP A 280 -3.15 -27.96 -20.37
C ASP A 280 -4.44 -27.73 -19.55
N ARG A 281 -5.52 -28.43 -19.93
CA ARG A 281 -6.79 -28.39 -19.16
C ARG A 281 -6.61 -29.00 -17.77
N LEU A 282 -5.91 -30.12 -17.65
CA LEU A 282 -5.63 -30.75 -16.36
C LEU A 282 -4.73 -29.87 -15.49
N VAL A 283 -3.76 -29.15 -16.09
CA VAL A 283 -2.92 -28.16 -15.39
C VAL A 283 -3.77 -27.01 -14.84
N LEU A 284 -4.61 -26.40 -15.68
CA LEU A 284 -5.49 -25.31 -15.24
C LEU A 284 -6.51 -25.76 -14.17
N GLU A 285 -7.05 -26.98 -14.30
CA GLU A 285 -7.93 -27.57 -13.29
C GLU A 285 -7.19 -27.79 -11.95
N ARG A 286 -5.91 -28.19 -11.98
CA ARG A 286 -5.04 -28.30 -10.80
C ARG A 286 -4.70 -26.94 -10.19
N GLU A 287 -4.52 -25.90 -11.00
CA GLU A 287 -4.23 -24.51 -10.54
C GLU A 287 -5.49 -23.70 -10.18
N GLY A 288 -6.65 -24.37 -10.10
CA GLY A 288 -7.88 -23.81 -9.56
C GLY A 288 -8.87 -23.22 -10.55
N PHE A 289 -8.58 -23.27 -11.86
CA PHE A 289 -9.51 -22.84 -12.91
C PHE A 289 -10.57 -23.89 -13.18
N VAL A 290 -11.80 -23.45 -13.42
CA VAL A 290 -12.88 -24.26 -13.97
C VAL A 290 -13.48 -23.58 -15.20
N GLU A 291 -13.78 -24.37 -16.21
CA GLU A 291 -14.53 -23.89 -17.37
C GLU A 291 -16.03 -24.08 -17.15
N LEU A 292 -16.80 -23.00 -17.32
CA LEU A 292 -18.26 -23.09 -17.17
C LEU A 292 -18.87 -23.75 -18.41
N THR A 293 -19.46 -24.92 -18.19
CA THR A 293 -20.07 -25.78 -19.23
C THR A 293 -21.39 -26.36 -18.73
N ASP A 294 -22.19 -26.92 -19.64
CA ASP A 294 -23.43 -27.62 -19.27
C ASP A 294 -23.15 -28.76 -18.28
N ASP A 295 -22.04 -29.49 -18.49
CA ASP A 295 -21.60 -30.58 -17.60
C ASP A 295 -21.21 -30.04 -16.21
N TYR A 296 -20.51 -28.88 -16.15
CA TYR A 296 -20.16 -28.24 -14.87
C TYR A 296 -21.37 -28.00 -13.98
N PHE A 297 -22.49 -27.51 -14.54
CA PHE A 297 -23.72 -27.27 -13.79
C PHE A 297 -24.56 -28.54 -13.59
N ALA A 298 -24.53 -29.50 -14.51
CA ALA A 298 -25.28 -30.75 -14.39
C ALA A 298 -24.78 -31.65 -13.25
N GLU A 299 -23.48 -31.61 -12.97
CA GLU A 299 -22.83 -32.40 -11.91
C GLU A 299 -22.95 -31.76 -10.52
N ARG A 300 -23.56 -30.57 -10.39
CA ARG A 300 -23.57 -29.80 -9.13
C ARG A 300 -25.00 -29.41 -8.77
N SER A 301 -25.44 -29.86 -7.59
CA SER A 301 -26.73 -29.43 -7.03
C SER A 301 -26.52 -28.25 -6.08
N PRO A 302 -27.30 -27.16 -6.19
CA PRO A 302 -27.21 -26.03 -5.28
C PRO A 302 -27.65 -26.46 -3.86
N CYS A 303 -26.94 -25.99 -2.84
CA CYS A 303 -27.36 -26.21 -1.45
C CYS A 303 -28.73 -25.55 -1.19
N PRO A 304 -29.50 -26.01 -0.17
CA PRO A 304 -30.74 -25.34 0.21
C PRO A 304 -30.50 -23.85 0.50
N PRO A 305 -31.41 -22.93 0.08
CA PRO A 305 -31.19 -21.49 0.19
C PRO A 305 -30.72 -21.04 1.58
N PRO A 306 -31.35 -21.43 2.72
CA PRO A 306 -30.91 -20.97 4.04
C PRO A 306 -29.44 -21.28 4.37
N THR A 307 -28.92 -22.41 3.89
CA THR A 307 -27.51 -22.78 4.03
C THR A 307 -26.63 -21.86 3.19
N SER A 308 -26.97 -21.69 1.91
CA SER A 308 -26.20 -20.90 0.97
C SER A 308 -26.11 -19.42 1.38
N TRP A 309 -27.18 -18.84 1.90
CA TRP A 309 -27.16 -17.47 2.41
C TRP A 309 -26.26 -17.29 3.65
N ARG A 310 -25.92 -18.38 4.37
CA ARG A 310 -25.03 -18.38 5.54
C ARG A 310 -23.57 -18.66 5.19
N THR A 311 -23.32 -19.48 4.18
CA THR A 311 -21.99 -19.96 3.78
C THR A 311 -21.43 -19.27 2.53
N GLY A 312 -22.11 -18.22 2.07
CA GLY A 312 -21.88 -17.60 0.77
C GLY A 312 -22.48 -18.40 -0.40
N LEU A 313 -22.46 -17.81 -1.59
CA LEU A 313 -23.04 -18.39 -2.80
C LEU A 313 -21.94 -18.90 -3.75
N ASP A 314 -22.10 -20.12 -4.26
CA ASP A 314 -21.27 -20.71 -5.29
C ASP A 314 -21.94 -20.64 -6.67
N LEU A 315 -21.23 -20.98 -7.74
CA LEU A 315 -21.73 -20.86 -9.12
C LEU A 315 -23.05 -21.61 -9.35
N ALA A 316 -23.23 -22.78 -8.74
CA ALA A 316 -24.49 -23.54 -8.82
C ALA A 316 -25.67 -22.80 -8.15
N GLU A 317 -25.43 -22.10 -7.03
CA GLU A 317 -26.45 -21.29 -6.36
C GLU A 317 -26.77 -19.99 -7.10
N VAL A 318 -25.75 -19.39 -7.74
CA VAL A 318 -25.96 -18.26 -8.65
C VAL A 318 -26.84 -18.69 -9.82
N ALA A 319 -26.56 -19.84 -10.44
CA ALA A 319 -27.36 -20.41 -11.51
C ALA A 319 -28.79 -20.75 -11.08
N ALA A 320 -28.98 -21.16 -9.82
CA ALA A 320 -30.29 -21.40 -9.22
C ALA A 320 -31.06 -20.09 -8.90
N GLY A 321 -30.43 -18.93 -9.10
CA GLY A 321 -31.05 -17.62 -8.89
C GLY A 321 -31.08 -17.17 -7.43
N TYR A 322 -30.16 -17.65 -6.58
CA TYR A 322 -30.10 -17.25 -5.17
C TYR A 322 -29.35 -15.93 -4.93
N ALA A 323 -28.58 -15.46 -5.93
CA ALA A 323 -27.78 -14.25 -5.82
C ALA A 323 -28.59 -12.99 -6.11
N VAL A 324 -28.42 -11.97 -5.26
CA VAL A 324 -28.93 -10.62 -5.47
C VAL A 324 -27.92 -9.78 -6.22
N ASP A 325 -28.35 -9.17 -7.31
CA ASP A 325 -27.55 -8.18 -8.03
C ASP A 325 -27.40 -6.90 -7.19
N ARG A 326 -26.15 -6.51 -6.90
CA ARG A 326 -25.83 -5.32 -6.13
C ARG A 326 -26.12 -4.06 -6.94
N THR A 327 -26.68 -3.05 -6.29
CA THR A 327 -26.99 -1.76 -6.94
C THR A 327 -26.42 -0.57 -6.19
N TYR A 328 -26.17 0.51 -6.92
CA TYR A 328 -25.69 1.79 -6.39
C TYR A 328 -26.50 2.95 -6.95
N ASP A 329 -26.52 4.07 -6.23
CA ASP A 329 -27.12 5.32 -6.70
C ASP A 329 -26.05 6.14 -7.43
N GLU A 330 -26.35 6.54 -8.66
CA GLU A 330 -25.54 7.48 -9.42
C GLU A 330 -26.45 8.60 -9.89
N ALA A 331 -26.25 9.81 -9.33
CA ALA A 331 -27.04 11.00 -9.65
C ALA A 331 -28.58 10.82 -9.52
N GLY A 332 -29.03 9.99 -8.57
CA GLY A 332 -30.44 9.71 -8.31
C GLY A 332 -31.05 8.61 -9.18
N GLU A 333 -30.25 7.91 -10.00
CA GLU A 333 -30.65 6.71 -10.72
C GLU A 333 -29.98 5.46 -10.11
N ARG A 334 -30.79 4.43 -9.83
CA ARG A 334 -30.28 3.17 -9.29
C ARG A 334 -29.76 2.28 -10.42
N ARG A 335 -28.45 2.03 -10.42
CA ARG A 335 -27.77 1.19 -11.43
C ARG A 335 -27.39 -0.18 -10.88
N ALA A 336 -27.34 -1.18 -11.75
CA ALA A 336 -26.98 -2.55 -11.39
C ALA A 336 -25.50 -2.80 -11.68
N LEU A 337 -24.72 -3.09 -10.63
CA LEU A 337 -23.28 -3.26 -10.72
C LEU A 337 -22.89 -4.36 -11.72
N THR A 338 -23.57 -5.50 -11.68
CA THR A 338 -23.30 -6.61 -12.61
C THR A 338 -23.57 -6.21 -14.05
N ALA A 339 -24.58 -5.36 -14.30
CA ALA A 339 -24.91 -4.90 -15.65
C ALA A 339 -23.84 -3.97 -16.21
N ASP A 340 -23.31 -3.07 -15.37
CA ASP A 340 -22.25 -2.14 -15.74
C ASP A 340 -20.92 -2.87 -15.97
N LEU A 341 -20.55 -3.83 -15.10
CA LEU A 341 -19.40 -4.72 -15.31
C LEU A 341 -19.53 -5.52 -16.62
N LEU A 342 -20.69 -6.14 -16.87
CA LEU A 342 -20.93 -6.88 -18.11
C LEU A 342 -20.83 -5.97 -19.35
N ALA A 343 -21.26 -4.72 -19.25
CA ALA A 343 -21.15 -3.76 -20.35
C ALA A 343 -19.69 -3.40 -20.64
N GLY A 344 -18.86 -3.20 -19.62
CA GLY A 344 -17.43 -2.92 -19.76
C GLY A 344 -16.63 -4.11 -20.29
N LEU A 345 -16.85 -5.31 -19.76
CA LEU A 345 -16.26 -6.55 -20.28
C LEU A 345 -16.68 -6.81 -21.74
N ARG A 346 -17.95 -6.55 -22.09
CA ARG A 346 -18.42 -6.60 -23.49
C ARG A 346 -17.90 -5.45 -24.36
N ALA A 347 -17.27 -4.43 -23.78
CA ALA A 347 -16.53 -3.41 -24.52
C ALA A 347 -15.04 -3.76 -24.69
N GLY A 348 -14.55 -4.84 -24.06
CA GLY A 348 -13.15 -5.23 -24.11
C GLY A 348 -12.30 -4.59 -23.00
N ARG A 349 -12.93 -4.13 -21.91
CA ARG A 349 -12.23 -3.56 -20.76
C ARG A 349 -12.10 -4.60 -19.66
N ASP A 350 -10.89 -4.75 -19.12
CA ASP A 350 -10.64 -5.55 -17.95
C ASP A 350 -11.06 -4.79 -16.69
N HIS A 351 -11.60 -5.50 -15.71
CA HIS A 351 -12.10 -4.91 -14.48
C HIS A 351 -11.53 -5.57 -13.23
N ALA A 352 -11.29 -4.78 -12.20
CA ALA A 352 -10.98 -5.26 -10.85
C ALA A 352 -12.05 -4.80 -9.88
N LEU A 353 -12.81 -5.73 -9.32
CA LEU A 353 -13.80 -5.48 -8.29
C LEU A 353 -13.12 -5.49 -6.91
N VAL A 354 -13.02 -4.33 -6.28
CA VAL A 354 -12.31 -4.12 -5.01
C VAL A 354 -13.27 -3.75 -3.88
N GLY A 355 -12.86 -4.00 -2.63
CA GLY A 355 -13.63 -3.66 -1.43
C GLY A 355 -13.30 -4.56 -0.24
N PRO A 356 -13.93 -4.33 0.94
CA PRO A 356 -13.58 -5.05 2.17
C PRO A 356 -13.95 -6.55 2.13
N PRO A 357 -13.33 -7.39 2.98
CA PRO A 357 -13.73 -8.78 3.17
C PRO A 357 -15.22 -8.90 3.53
N GLY A 358 -15.96 -9.81 2.89
CA GLY A 358 -17.39 -9.98 3.15
C GLY A 358 -18.33 -8.99 2.43
N ALA A 359 -17.81 -8.04 1.64
CA ALA A 359 -18.63 -7.08 0.90
C ALA A 359 -19.51 -7.71 -0.21
N GLY A 360 -19.22 -8.95 -0.63
CA GLY A 360 -19.96 -9.67 -1.67
C GLY A 360 -19.29 -9.72 -3.04
N LYS A 361 -18.01 -9.32 -3.16
CA LYS A 361 -17.21 -9.30 -4.40
C LYS A 361 -17.32 -10.59 -5.21
N SER A 362 -16.96 -11.72 -4.58
CA SER A 362 -16.96 -13.02 -5.23
C SER A 362 -18.37 -13.45 -5.68
N THR A 363 -19.44 -13.01 -5.00
CA THR A 363 -20.82 -13.28 -5.45
C THR A 363 -21.14 -12.51 -6.73
N VAL A 364 -20.68 -11.25 -6.84
CA VAL A 364 -20.82 -10.45 -8.07
C VAL A 364 -20.00 -11.08 -9.20
N CYS A 365 -18.74 -11.46 -8.96
CA CYS A 365 -17.89 -12.13 -9.96
C CYS A 365 -18.53 -13.42 -10.49
N LYS A 366 -19.08 -14.28 -9.62
CA LYS A 366 -19.84 -15.47 -10.04
C LYS A 366 -21.08 -15.11 -10.85
N THR A 367 -21.79 -14.05 -10.47
CA THR A 367 -22.98 -13.58 -11.20
C THR A 367 -22.61 -13.08 -12.60
N VAL A 368 -21.50 -12.34 -12.74
CA VAL A 368 -20.97 -11.91 -14.04
C VAL A 368 -20.57 -13.14 -14.88
N ALA A 369 -19.81 -14.06 -14.30
CA ALA A 369 -19.35 -15.28 -14.97
C ALA A 369 -20.53 -16.12 -15.49
N TYR A 370 -21.52 -16.38 -14.64
CA TYR A 370 -22.72 -17.12 -15.01
C TYR A 370 -23.53 -16.42 -16.10
N ARG A 371 -23.78 -15.11 -15.97
CA ARG A 371 -24.53 -14.35 -17.00
C ARG A 371 -23.80 -14.26 -18.33
N TRP A 372 -22.46 -14.29 -18.32
CA TRP A 372 -21.65 -14.35 -19.54
C TRP A 372 -21.83 -15.69 -20.26
N TYR A 373 -21.75 -16.79 -19.49
CA TYR A 373 -22.00 -18.15 -19.95
C TYR A 373 -23.44 -18.34 -20.45
N GLU A 374 -24.44 -17.96 -19.66
CA GLU A 374 -25.87 -18.11 -20.01
C GLU A 374 -26.23 -17.34 -21.28
N ALA A 375 -25.63 -16.15 -21.47
CA ALA A 375 -25.82 -15.35 -22.67
C ALA A 375 -25.07 -15.89 -23.91
N GLY A 376 -24.23 -16.93 -23.76
CA GLY A 376 -23.48 -17.54 -24.85
C GLY A 376 -22.46 -16.61 -25.50
N VAL A 377 -21.88 -15.68 -24.73
CA VAL A 377 -20.94 -14.66 -25.25
C VAL A 377 -19.60 -15.28 -25.65
N GLY A 378 -19.14 -16.29 -24.91
CA GLY A 378 -17.93 -17.06 -25.19
C GLY A 378 -17.51 -17.92 -24.00
N THR A 379 -16.34 -18.55 -24.11
CA THR A 379 -15.76 -19.40 -23.05
C THR A 379 -15.57 -18.62 -21.75
N VAL A 380 -15.93 -19.21 -20.60
CA VAL A 380 -15.71 -18.61 -19.28
C VAL A 380 -14.78 -19.51 -18.47
N LEU A 381 -13.61 -18.97 -18.11
CA LEU A 381 -12.67 -19.61 -17.20
C LEU A 381 -12.77 -18.91 -15.84
N TYR A 382 -13.09 -19.65 -14.79
CA TYR A 382 -13.29 -19.12 -13.45
C TYR A 382 -12.27 -19.72 -12.49
N ARG A 383 -11.39 -18.92 -11.91
CA ARG A 383 -10.51 -19.32 -10.81
C ARG A 383 -11.11 -18.91 -9.48
N ARG A 384 -11.33 -19.89 -8.62
CA ARG A 384 -11.83 -19.68 -7.25
C ARG A 384 -10.66 -19.48 -6.28
N ARG A 385 -10.86 -18.64 -5.28
CA ARG A 385 -9.93 -18.41 -4.17
C ARG A 385 -9.64 -19.71 -3.42
N GLY A 386 -8.35 -19.96 -3.13
CA GLY A 386 -7.90 -21.01 -2.21
C GLY A 386 -8.18 -22.44 -2.69
N ARG A 387 -8.37 -22.64 -4.01
CA ARG A 387 -8.57 -23.96 -4.62
C ARG A 387 -7.44 -24.24 -5.60
N GLY A 388 -6.82 -25.40 -5.49
CA GLY A 388 -5.74 -25.83 -6.39
C GLY A 388 -4.36 -25.33 -6.00
N GLU A 389 -3.37 -25.75 -6.77
CA GLU A 389 -1.98 -25.31 -6.69
C GLU A 389 -1.88 -23.80 -7.04
N PRO A 390 -0.82 -23.10 -6.59
CA PRO A 390 -0.52 -21.76 -7.06
C PRO A 390 -0.53 -21.67 -8.58
N PHE A 391 -1.24 -20.68 -9.12
CA PHE A 391 -1.27 -20.41 -10.53
C PHE A 391 0.12 -19.97 -11.00
N THR A 392 0.81 -20.85 -11.72
CA THR A 392 2.14 -20.58 -12.29
C THR A 392 2.13 -20.76 -13.81
N SER A 393 1.13 -21.46 -14.35
CA SER A 393 1.07 -21.87 -15.75
C SER A 393 0.35 -20.83 -16.63
N ALA A 394 0.92 -19.62 -16.72
CA ALA A 394 0.44 -18.58 -17.64
C ALA A 394 0.31 -19.09 -19.09
N GLU A 395 1.21 -19.98 -19.54
CA GLU A 395 1.14 -20.58 -20.88
C GLU A 395 -0.03 -21.55 -21.06
N ALA A 396 -0.38 -22.36 -20.04
CA ALA A 396 -1.54 -23.24 -20.12
C ALA A 396 -2.83 -22.42 -20.26
N LEU A 397 -2.94 -21.31 -19.52
CA LEU A 397 -4.05 -20.37 -19.64
C LEU A 397 -4.11 -19.77 -21.04
N ARG A 398 -2.96 -19.33 -21.59
CA ARG A 398 -2.87 -18.80 -22.96
C ARG A 398 -3.25 -19.84 -24.00
N ALA A 399 -2.75 -21.06 -23.91
CA ALA A 399 -3.10 -22.15 -24.84
C ALA A 399 -4.60 -22.40 -24.86
N ARG A 400 -5.24 -22.46 -23.68
CA ARG A 400 -6.70 -22.62 -23.57
C ARG A 400 -7.45 -21.42 -24.17
N LEU A 401 -6.97 -20.19 -23.97
CA LEU A 401 -7.59 -18.97 -24.51
C LEU A 401 -7.51 -18.88 -26.04
N ARG A 402 -6.43 -19.36 -26.67
CA ARG A 402 -6.31 -19.45 -28.15
C ARG A 402 -7.39 -20.33 -28.77
N GLU A 403 -7.91 -21.30 -28.01
CA GLU A 403 -8.98 -22.21 -28.40
C GLU A 403 -10.37 -21.80 -27.89
N ALA A 404 -10.47 -20.66 -27.20
CA ALA A 404 -11.74 -20.17 -26.69
C ALA A 404 -12.68 -19.81 -27.84
N THR A 405 -13.97 -20.03 -27.63
CA THR A 405 -15.01 -19.63 -28.59
C THR A 405 -15.62 -18.31 -28.18
N GLY A 406 -15.98 -17.48 -29.15
CA GLY A 406 -16.58 -16.16 -28.88
C GLY A 406 -15.59 -15.21 -28.20
N ARG A 407 -16.09 -14.36 -27.29
CA ARG A 407 -15.24 -13.55 -26.42
C ARG A 407 -15.03 -14.28 -25.09
N ALA A 408 -13.79 -14.65 -24.80
CA ALA A 408 -13.42 -15.31 -23.57
C ALA A 408 -13.50 -14.35 -22.37
N LEU A 409 -14.02 -14.85 -21.25
CA LEU A 409 -13.99 -14.17 -19.96
C LEU A 409 -13.17 -15.00 -18.98
N VAL A 410 -12.12 -14.42 -18.45
CA VAL A 410 -11.34 -14.99 -17.36
C VAL A 410 -11.72 -14.28 -16.07
N VAL A 411 -12.22 -15.01 -15.08
CA VAL A 411 -12.59 -14.46 -13.78
C VAL A 411 -11.66 -15.03 -12.72
N VAL A 412 -10.99 -14.19 -11.94
CA VAL A 412 -10.06 -14.63 -10.90
C VAL A 412 -10.43 -13.99 -9.57
N GLU A 413 -10.77 -14.85 -8.60
CA GLU A 413 -10.92 -14.42 -7.21
C GLU A 413 -9.55 -14.24 -6.53
N ASP A 414 -9.44 -13.24 -5.66
CA ASP A 414 -8.26 -12.86 -4.89
C ASP A 414 -7.00 -12.75 -5.77
N ALA A 415 -7.14 -12.05 -6.90
CA ALA A 415 -6.15 -12.02 -7.99
C ALA A 415 -4.75 -11.55 -7.58
N LEU A 416 -4.63 -10.92 -6.42
CA LEU A 416 -3.36 -10.39 -5.92
C LEU A 416 -2.64 -11.27 -4.94
N ARG A 417 -3.21 -12.40 -4.56
CA ARG A 417 -2.46 -13.34 -3.73
C ARG A 417 -1.37 -14.02 -4.54
N GLU A 418 -0.33 -14.47 -3.84
CA GLU A 418 0.83 -15.16 -4.43
C GLU A 418 0.42 -16.34 -5.31
N ASP A 419 -0.66 -17.03 -4.95
CA ASP A 419 -1.21 -18.15 -5.70
C ASP A 419 -2.00 -17.74 -6.96
N ALA A 420 -2.25 -16.45 -7.20
CA ALA A 420 -3.06 -15.94 -8.31
C ALA A 420 -2.33 -14.90 -9.17
N VAL A 421 -1.31 -14.23 -8.63
CA VAL A 421 -0.68 -13.03 -9.19
C VAL A 421 -0.06 -13.26 -10.58
N ALA A 422 0.29 -14.50 -10.94
CA ALA A 422 0.77 -14.81 -12.29
C ALA A 422 -0.28 -14.53 -13.39
N VAL A 423 -1.56 -14.34 -13.03
CA VAL A 423 -2.63 -13.96 -13.99
C VAL A 423 -2.30 -12.67 -14.73
N PHE A 424 -1.65 -11.72 -14.06
CA PHE A 424 -1.26 -10.44 -14.68
C PHE A 424 -0.24 -10.64 -15.80
N GLY A 425 0.60 -11.67 -15.73
CA GLY A 425 1.51 -12.06 -16.82
C GLY A 425 0.77 -12.62 -18.04
N ALA A 426 -0.35 -13.32 -17.85
CA ALA A 426 -1.22 -13.74 -18.94
C ALA A 426 -2.01 -12.55 -19.53
N MET A 427 -2.52 -11.67 -18.67
CA MET A 427 -3.27 -10.46 -19.06
C MET A 427 -2.44 -9.51 -19.94
N ALA A 428 -1.17 -9.32 -19.59
CA ALA A 428 -0.29 -8.40 -20.31
C ALA A 428 -0.13 -8.71 -21.80
N GLU A 429 -0.28 -9.97 -22.22
CA GLU A 429 -0.22 -10.39 -23.63
C GLU A 429 -1.53 -10.12 -24.38
N TYR A 430 -2.66 -10.18 -23.69
CA TYR A 430 -3.99 -9.93 -24.26
C TYR A 430 -4.47 -8.48 -24.09
N ARG A 431 -3.60 -7.56 -23.64
CA ARG A 431 -3.92 -6.14 -23.39
C ARG A 431 -4.67 -5.47 -24.55
N ASP A 432 -4.29 -5.80 -25.78
CA ASP A 432 -4.85 -5.23 -26.99
C ASP A 432 -5.75 -6.21 -27.76
N ASP A 433 -6.03 -7.39 -27.19
CA ASP A 433 -6.89 -8.41 -27.80
C ASP A 433 -8.33 -8.32 -27.27
N PRO A 434 -9.27 -7.75 -28.05
CA PRO A 434 -10.65 -7.62 -27.62
C PRO A 434 -11.38 -8.97 -27.63
N SER A 435 -10.75 -10.10 -27.93
CA SER A 435 -11.37 -11.44 -27.83
C SER A 435 -11.26 -12.05 -26.43
N VAL A 436 -10.44 -11.48 -25.54
CA VAL A 436 -10.28 -11.91 -24.15
C VAL A 436 -10.55 -10.72 -23.22
N THR A 437 -11.21 -10.97 -22.09
CA THR A 437 -11.38 -9.97 -21.02
C THR A 437 -11.23 -10.61 -19.66
N PHE A 438 -10.76 -9.84 -18.70
CA PHE A 438 -10.47 -10.29 -17.35
C PHE A 438 -11.34 -9.55 -16.34
N LEU A 439 -11.93 -10.32 -15.41
CA LEU A 439 -12.59 -9.80 -14.21
C LEU A 439 -11.86 -10.34 -12.98
N LEU A 440 -11.29 -9.44 -12.21
CA LEU A 440 -10.53 -9.77 -11.02
C LEU A 440 -11.34 -9.34 -9.79
N ASP A 441 -11.26 -10.07 -8.69
CA ASP A 441 -11.56 -9.49 -7.37
C ASP A 441 -10.33 -9.47 -6.47
N ALA A 442 -10.30 -8.51 -5.55
CA ALA A 442 -9.23 -8.39 -4.56
C ALA A 442 -9.70 -7.60 -3.34
N ARG A 443 -8.95 -7.72 -2.24
CA ARG A 443 -9.08 -6.77 -1.13
C ARG A 443 -8.55 -5.42 -1.56
N GLU A 444 -9.23 -4.37 -1.11
CA GLU A 444 -8.83 -2.98 -1.37
C GLU A 444 -7.39 -2.78 -0.88
N SER A 445 -7.09 -2.97 0.40
CA SER A 445 -5.71 -2.84 0.93
C SER A 445 -4.62 -3.64 0.21
N GLU A 446 -4.93 -4.80 -0.39
CA GLU A 446 -3.96 -5.64 -1.12
C GLU A 446 -3.73 -5.14 -2.56
N TRP A 447 -4.76 -4.57 -3.19
CA TRP A 447 -4.65 -3.91 -4.51
C TRP A 447 -3.75 -2.69 -4.51
N GLU A 448 -3.49 -2.20 -3.30
CA GLU A 448 -3.00 -0.86 -3.05
C GLU A 448 -1.65 -0.89 -2.31
N ASP A 449 -1.22 -2.10 -1.95
CA ASP A 449 0.11 -2.38 -1.45
C ASP A 449 1.00 -2.94 -2.57
N PRO A 450 1.93 -2.14 -3.12
CA PRO A 450 2.92 -2.61 -4.09
C PRO A 450 3.95 -3.57 -3.50
N THR A 451 4.03 -3.67 -2.17
CA THR A 451 4.96 -4.56 -1.45
C THR A 451 4.29 -5.85 -0.98
N ALA A 452 2.96 -5.94 -1.07
CA ALA A 452 2.24 -7.14 -0.65
C ALA A 452 2.66 -8.36 -1.49
N PHE A 453 2.97 -8.16 -2.78
CA PHE A 453 3.43 -9.22 -3.67
C PHE A 453 4.38 -8.65 -4.73
N PRO A 454 5.59 -9.24 -4.92
CA PRO A 454 6.52 -8.84 -5.96
C PRO A 454 6.01 -9.35 -7.31
N ALA A 455 4.97 -8.73 -7.84
CA ALA A 455 4.66 -8.83 -9.26
C ALA A 455 5.81 -8.15 -10.02
N ASP A 456 6.24 -8.71 -11.15
CA ASP A 456 7.21 -8.04 -12.00
C ASP A 456 6.73 -6.62 -12.35
N ALA A 457 7.65 -5.71 -12.68
CA ALA A 457 7.32 -4.31 -12.91
C ALA A 457 6.26 -4.11 -14.02
N ARG A 458 6.16 -5.04 -14.97
CA ARG A 458 5.18 -5.02 -16.08
C ARG A 458 3.80 -5.46 -15.62
N ALA A 459 3.69 -6.48 -14.77
CA ALA A 459 2.45 -6.92 -14.12
C ALA A 459 1.91 -5.85 -13.17
N ALA A 460 2.78 -5.21 -12.38
CA ALA A 460 2.41 -4.09 -11.51
C ALA A 460 1.93 -2.86 -12.30
N THR A 461 2.59 -2.55 -13.42
CA THR A 461 2.18 -1.46 -14.34
C THR A 461 0.88 -1.79 -15.05
N HIS A 462 0.72 -3.01 -15.56
CA HIS A 462 -0.50 -3.46 -16.23
C HIS A 462 -1.70 -3.46 -15.27
N ARG A 463 -1.52 -3.94 -14.04
CA ARG A 463 -2.51 -3.82 -12.95
C ARG A 463 -2.94 -2.37 -12.72
N ALA A 464 -2.00 -1.42 -12.74
CA ALA A 464 -2.27 -0.01 -12.46
C ALA A 464 -2.91 0.74 -13.63
N GLU A 465 -2.57 0.39 -14.87
CA GLU A 465 -2.93 1.17 -16.07
C GLU A 465 -4.02 0.53 -16.94
N ALA A 466 -4.11 -0.80 -16.98
CA ALA A 466 -4.95 -1.52 -17.93
C ALA A 466 -6.24 -2.08 -17.32
N VAL A 467 -6.30 -2.22 -16.00
CA VAL A 467 -7.45 -2.82 -15.30
C VAL A 467 -8.31 -1.72 -14.66
N GLU A 468 -9.55 -1.59 -15.10
CA GLU A 468 -10.51 -0.61 -14.58
C GLU A 468 -11.02 -1.03 -13.20
N ARG A 469 -10.67 -0.28 -12.16
CA ARG A 469 -11.11 -0.56 -10.80
C ARG A 469 -12.57 -0.17 -10.59
N VAL A 470 -13.31 -1.05 -9.94
CA VAL A 470 -14.71 -0.88 -9.58
C VAL A 470 -14.85 -1.19 -8.09
N HIS A 471 -15.31 -0.23 -7.30
CA HIS A 471 -15.51 -0.43 -5.86
C HIS A 471 -16.86 -1.10 -5.59
N MET A 472 -16.88 -2.01 -4.62
CA MET A 472 -18.13 -2.54 -4.10
C MET A 472 -18.96 -1.42 -3.47
N PRO A 473 -20.23 -1.26 -3.89
CA PRO A 473 -21.07 -0.22 -3.33
C PRO A 473 -21.42 -0.49 -1.86
N PRO A 474 -21.54 0.56 -1.03
CA PRO A 474 -21.98 0.41 0.35
C PRO A 474 -23.42 -0.12 0.42
N LEU A 475 -23.83 -0.59 1.60
CA LEU A 475 -25.21 -0.96 1.85
C LEU A 475 -26.02 0.26 2.27
N ASP A 476 -27.16 0.46 1.63
CA ASP A 476 -28.15 1.44 2.05
C ASP A 476 -29.50 0.77 2.33
N ALA A 477 -30.43 1.55 2.92
CA ALA A 477 -31.75 1.07 3.29
C ALA A 477 -32.51 0.44 2.10
N THR A 478 -32.39 1.01 0.90
CA THR A 478 -33.07 0.50 -0.30
C THR A 478 -32.48 -0.85 -0.72
N GLU A 479 -31.17 -0.99 -0.63
CA GLU A 479 -30.46 -2.23 -0.92
C GLU A 479 -30.82 -3.33 0.10
N CYS A 480 -30.90 -2.98 1.39
CA CYS A 480 -31.36 -3.88 2.44
C CYS A 480 -32.79 -4.38 2.16
N GLU A 481 -33.71 -3.52 1.73
CA GLU A 481 -35.07 -3.95 1.33
C GLU A 481 -35.07 -4.91 0.14
N ARG A 482 -34.16 -4.71 -0.82
CA ARG A 482 -34.00 -5.62 -1.97
C ARG A 482 -33.47 -6.98 -1.53
N LEU A 483 -32.48 -6.98 -0.63
CA LEU A 483 -31.93 -8.20 -0.03
C LEU A 483 -33.02 -8.98 0.71
N VAL A 484 -33.81 -8.32 1.58
CA VAL A 484 -34.93 -8.95 2.29
C VAL A 484 -35.92 -9.59 1.31
N ARG A 485 -36.39 -8.82 0.32
CA ARG A 485 -37.37 -9.33 -0.66
C ARG A 485 -36.85 -10.54 -1.43
N HIS A 486 -35.58 -10.53 -1.82
CA HIS A 486 -35.00 -11.67 -2.54
C HIS A 486 -34.73 -12.86 -1.62
N PHE A 487 -34.31 -12.61 -0.38
CA PHE A 487 -34.17 -13.65 0.64
C PHE A 487 -35.50 -14.35 0.92
N GLU A 488 -36.60 -13.62 1.09
CA GLU A 488 -37.93 -14.19 1.27
C GLU A 488 -38.39 -14.99 0.04
N ALA A 489 -38.10 -14.48 -1.16
CA ALA A 489 -38.45 -15.14 -2.42
C ALA A 489 -37.70 -16.47 -2.61
N THR A 490 -36.41 -16.51 -2.25
CA THR A 490 -35.56 -17.70 -2.43
C THR A 490 -35.76 -18.73 -1.32
N THR A 491 -35.96 -18.30 -0.08
CA THR A 491 -36.15 -19.21 1.07
C THR A 491 -37.60 -19.63 1.29
N GLY A 492 -38.57 -18.86 0.78
CA GLY A 492 -40.00 -19.04 1.06
C GLY A 492 -40.38 -18.74 2.51
N ARG A 493 -39.47 -18.14 3.30
CA ARG A 493 -39.68 -17.78 4.71
C ARG A 493 -39.79 -16.27 4.84
N ARG A 494 -40.76 -15.80 5.64
CA ARG A 494 -40.97 -14.38 5.88
C ARG A 494 -39.95 -13.86 6.89
N VAL A 495 -39.37 -12.70 6.63
CA VAL A 495 -38.46 -12.01 7.53
C VAL A 495 -39.28 -11.03 8.36
N ASP A 496 -39.24 -11.20 9.69
CA ASP A 496 -39.97 -10.34 10.64
C ASP A 496 -39.11 -9.17 11.16
N LEU A 497 -37.92 -8.93 10.57
CA LEU A 497 -37.04 -7.79 10.88
C LEU A 497 -37.35 -6.58 10.00
N THR A 498 -37.27 -5.38 10.57
CA THR A 498 -37.30 -4.13 9.79
C THR A 498 -35.93 -3.83 9.18
N VAL A 499 -35.89 -2.93 8.19
CA VAL A 499 -34.62 -2.43 7.64
C VAL A 499 -33.78 -1.76 8.73
N GLU A 500 -34.44 -1.01 9.62
CA GLU A 500 -33.80 -0.39 10.80
C GLU A 500 -33.16 -1.46 11.69
N ASP A 501 -33.83 -2.59 11.95
CA ASP A 501 -33.24 -3.69 12.73
C ASP A 501 -32.03 -4.35 12.02
N LEU A 502 -32.04 -4.39 10.68
CA LEU A 502 -30.94 -4.95 9.89
C LEU A 502 -29.72 -4.03 9.85
N VAL A 503 -29.93 -2.71 9.83
CA VAL A 503 -28.84 -1.72 9.77
C VAL A 503 -28.42 -1.16 11.13
N SER A 504 -29.26 -1.31 12.17
CA SER A 504 -28.97 -0.83 13.52
C SER A 504 -27.73 -1.52 14.08
N GLY A 505 -26.76 -0.73 14.55
CA GLY A 505 -25.51 -1.25 15.09
C GLY A 505 -24.58 -1.87 14.04
N LEU A 506 -24.73 -1.52 12.76
CA LEU A 506 -23.63 -1.60 11.80
C LEU A 506 -22.54 -0.56 12.14
N ASP A 507 -22.90 0.52 12.84
CA ASP A 507 -21.98 1.57 13.36
C ASP A 507 -21.07 1.10 14.54
N GLY A 508 -20.90 -0.21 14.75
CA GLY A 508 -20.23 -0.78 15.93
C GLY A 508 -19.12 -1.80 15.61
N ASP A 509 -17.88 -1.42 15.89
CA ASP A 509 -16.72 -2.23 16.35
C ASP A 509 -16.34 -3.53 15.62
N GLY A 510 -16.73 -3.76 14.36
CA GLY A 510 -16.56 -5.07 13.71
C GLY A 510 -15.53 -5.15 12.59
N GLU A 511 -14.56 -6.09 12.68
CA GLU A 511 -13.73 -6.57 11.56
C GLU A 511 -14.54 -7.21 10.39
N ALA A 512 -15.87 -7.14 10.40
CA ALA A 512 -16.78 -7.84 9.50
C ALA A 512 -17.60 -6.83 8.68
N ALA A 513 -17.58 -6.92 7.35
CA ALA A 513 -18.33 -6.02 6.48
C ALA A 513 -19.85 -6.08 6.71
N ASP A 514 -20.51 -4.95 6.51
CA ASP A 514 -21.96 -4.77 6.72
C ASP A 514 -22.81 -5.84 6.04
N LEU A 515 -22.46 -6.24 4.82
CA LEU A 515 -23.19 -7.29 4.10
C LEU A 515 -23.17 -8.60 4.86
N LEU A 516 -22.02 -9.00 5.40
CA LEU A 516 -21.92 -10.23 6.18
C LEU A 516 -22.86 -10.19 7.40
N VAL A 517 -22.91 -9.05 8.10
CA VAL A 517 -23.78 -8.86 9.26
C VAL A 517 -25.26 -8.90 8.87
N VAL A 518 -25.63 -8.22 7.78
CA VAL A 518 -27.01 -8.22 7.27
C VAL A 518 -27.44 -9.62 6.85
N LEU A 519 -26.62 -10.34 6.08
CA LEU A 519 -26.91 -11.72 5.67
C LEU A 519 -27.05 -12.65 6.87
N HIS A 520 -26.19 -12.48 7.88
CA HIS A 520 -26.26 -13.24 9.13
C HIS A 520 -27.58 -13.02 9.87
N ARG A 521 -28.01 -11.76 10.04
CA ARG A 521 -29.27 -11.40 10.70
C ARG A 521 -30.49 -11.93 9.92
N LEU A 522 -30.46 -11.87 8.58
CA LEU A 522 -31.51 -12.42 7.73
C LEU A 522 -31.68 -13.92 7.94
N VAL A 523 -30.59 -14.69 7.90
CA VAL A 523 -30.64 -16.15 8.10
C VAL A 523 -31.18 -16.50 9.48
N LEU A 524 -30.72 -15.82 10.54
CA LEU A 524 -31.17 -16.09 11.91
C LEU A 524 -32.62 -15.67 12.17
N SER A 525 -33.15 -14.71 11.41
CA SER A 525 -34.56 -14.30 11.54
C SER A 525 -35.54 -15.40 11.12
N VAL A 526 -35.15 -16.24 10.17
CA VAL A 526 -36.01 -17.31 9.63
C VAL A 526 -35.67 -18.70 10.14
N ASP A 527 -34.47 -18.87 10.68
CA ASP A 527 -34.03 -20.09 11.36
C ASP A 527 -33.31 -19.72 12.66
N PRO A 528 -34.05 -19.57 13.79
CA PRO A 528 -33.47 -19.36 15.11
C PRO A 528 -32.81 -20.65 15.65
N LEU A 529 -31.98 -21.30 14.83
CA LEU A 529 -31.20 -22.51 15.10
C LEU A 529 -31.93 -23.51 16.01
N ALA A 530 -33.14 -23.92 15.59
CA ALA A 530 -34.01 -24.97 16.14
C ALA A 530 -33.85 -25.34 17.65
N GLY A 531 -33.75 -24.36 18.55
CA GLY A 531 -33.59 -24.61 19.99
C GLY A 531 -33.42 -23.40 20.90
N TYR A 532 -33.14 -22.21 20.36
CA TYR A 532 -33.05 -21.00 21.18
C TYR A 532 -34.45 -20.39 21.41
N GLY A 533 -34.90 -20.35 22.65
CA GLY A 533 -36.16 -19.71 23.03
C GLY A 533 -36.18 -18.20 22.74
N SER A 534 -36.89 -17.82 21.68
CA SER A 534 -37.46 -16.50 21.31
C SER A 534 -36.63 -15.20 21.38
N ALA A 535 -36.58 -14.56 20.20
CA ALA A 535 -36.95 -13.15 19.92
C ALA A 535 -35.97 -12.00 20.18
N THR A 536 -34.96 -11.85 19.32
CA THR A 536 -34.37 -10.59 18.77
C THR A 536 -33.23 -10.94 17.79
N PRO A 537 -32.83 -10.04 16.86
CA PRO A 537 -31.64 -10.29 16.04
C PRO A 537 -30.41 -10.40 16.93
N THR A 538 -29.72 -11.53 16.88
CA THR A 538 -28.41 -11.70 17.53
C THR A 538 -27.33 -11.12 16.63
N THR A 539 -26.39 -10.39 17.21
CA THR A 539 -25.21 -9.92 16.47
C THR A 539 -24.28 -11.10 16.17
N LEU A 540 -23.34 -10.90 15.24
CA LEU A 540 -22.29 -11.87 14.93
C LEU A 540 -21.53 -12.30 16.20
N THR A 541 -21.21 -11.33 17.06
CA THR A 541 -20.55 -11.52 18.36
C THR A 541 -21.39 -12.36 19.33
N GLU A 542 -22.71 -12.16 19.39
CA GLU A 542 -23.58 -12.97 20.24
C GLU A 542 -23.69 -14.42 19.76
N ASP A 543 -23.74 -14.66 18.45
CA ASP A 543 -23.75 -16.03 17.90
C ASP A 543 -22.44 -16.76 18.18
N VAL A 544 -21.30 -16.05 18.03
CA VAL A 544 -19.97 -16.54 18.43
C VAL A 544 -19.95 -16.92 19.90
N ALA A 545 -20.36 -16.02 20.80
CA ALA A 545 -20.34 -16.27 22.25
C ALA A 545 -21.20 -17.47 22.66
N ARG A 546 -22.39 -17.62 22.07
CA ARG A 546 -23.26 -18.77 22.34
C ARG A 546 -22.70 -20.08 21.82
N THR A 547 -22.06 -20.05 20.64
CA THR A 547 -21.43 -21.23 20.06
C THR A 547 -20.22 -21.65 20.88
N PHE A 548 -19.41 -20.68 21.32
CA PHE A 548 -18.29 -20.90 22.24
C PHE A 548 -18.76 -21.54 23.55
N GLU A 549 -19.79 -20.98 24.19
CA GLU A 549 -20.32 -21.52 25.45
C GLU A 549 -20.87 -22.94 25.30
N ARG A 550 -21.56 -23.23 24.20
CA ARG A 550 -22.06 -24.58 23.91
C ARG A 550 -20.92 -25.61 23.81
N LEU A 551 -19.82 -25.25 23.15
CA LEU A 551 -18.64 -26.13 23.04
C LEU A 551 -17.98 -26.31 24.41
N ARG A 552 -17.86 -25.22 25.19
CA ARG A 552 -17.31 -25.25 26.55
C ARG A 552 -18.15 -26.13 27.48
N GLU A 553 -19.47 -26.07 27.38
CA GLU A 553 -20.40 -26.93 28.14
C GLU A 553 -20.30 -28.41 27.74
N ALA A 554 -19.98 -28.70 26.47
CA ALA A 554 -19.77 -30.06 25.97
C ALA A 554 -18.43 -30.66 26.42
N GLY A 555 -17.44 -29.82 26.76
CA GLY A 555 -16.17 -30.23 27.38
C GLY A 555 -14.94 -29.65 26.68
N GLU A 556 -13.77 -29.81 27.31
CA GLU A 556 -12.51 -29.25 26.80
C GLU A 556 -12.13 -29.78 25.42
N HIS A 557 -12.40 -31.06 25.13
CA HIS A 557 -12.15 -31.66 23.81
C HIS A 557 -13.05 -31.05 22.74
N ALA A 558 -14.33 -30.78 23.05
CA ALA A 558 -15.25 -30.15 22.12
C ALA A 558 -14.84 -28.70 21.83
N LEU A 559 -14.37 -27.98 22.86
CA LEU A 559 -13.80 -26.65 22.68
C LEU A 559 -12.51 -26.67 21.85
N ASP A 560 -11.62 -27.63 22.06
CA ASP A 560 -10.39 -27.78 21.26
C ASP A 560 -10.71 -28.07 19.77
N VAL A 561 -11.70 -28.91 19.47
CA VAL A 561 -12.23 -29.11 18.11
C VAL A 561 -12.79 -27.80 17.54
N GLY A 562 -13.57 -27.07 18.34
CA GLY A 562 -14.11 -25.77 17.97
C GLY A 562 -13.04 -24.73 17.64
N VAL A 563 -11.96 -24.67 18.42
CA VAL A 563 -10.82 -23.79 18.13
C VAL A 563 -10.15 -24.22 16.83
N LEU A 564 -9.85 -25.50 16.63
CA LEU A 564 -9.18 -25.96 15.42
C LEU A 564 -9.99 -25.65 14.15
N VAL A 565 -11.30 -25.92 14.15
CA VAL A 565 -12.20 -25.60 13.04
C VAL A 565 -12.18 -24.10 12.72
N ASN A 566 -12.22 -23.25 13.75
CA ASN A 566 -12.22 -21.81 13.54
C ASN A 566 -10.83 -21.29 13.12
N VAL A 567 -9.73 -21.89 13.57
CA VAL A 567 -8.39 -21.56 13.07
C VAL A 567 -8.26 -21.91 11.60
N LEU A 568 -8.64 -23.13 11.20
CA LEU A 568 -8.61 -23.58 9.80
C LEU A 568 -9.43 -22.67 8.88
N ASN A 569 -10.61 -22.24 9.35
CA ASN A 569 -11.46 -21.32 8.61
C ASN A 569 -10.89 -19.89 8.55
N ALA A 570 -10.43 -19.35 9.69
CA ALA A 570 -9.91 -17.97 9.77
C ALA A 570 -8.59 -17.79 9.02
N ALA A 571 -7.73 -18.82 9.02
CA ALA A 571 -6.47 -18.86 8.27
C ALA A 571 -6.68 -19.35 6.82
N GLU A 572 -7.91 -19.70 6.44
CA GLU A 572 -8.25 -20.12 5.07
C GLU A 572 -7.46 -21.35 4.59
N VAL A 573 -7.15 -22.27 5.50
CA VAL A 573 -6.53 -23.57 5.19
C VAL A 573 -7.57 -24.53 4.59
N GLY A 574 -8.85 -24.30 4.89
CA GLY A 574 -9.96 -25.19 4.50
C GLY A 574 -10.33 -26.15 5.63
N VAL A 575 -11.62 -26.33 5.86
CA VAL A 575 -12.11 -27.21 6.93
C VAL A 575 -12.54 -28.55 6.35
N SER A 576 -11.67 -29.55 6.49
CA SER A 576 -11.97 -30.93 6.13
C SER A 576 -12.08 -31.78 7.41
N PRO A 577 -13.06 -32.70 7.51
CA PRO A 577 -13.20 -33.56 8.68
C PRO A 577 -11.88 -34.28 8.99
N ASP A 578 -11.26 -34.94 8.02
CA ASP A 578 -10.01 -35.69 8.19
C ASP A 578 -8.84 -34.87 8.78
N LEU A 579 -8.70 -33.58 8.46
CA LEU A 579 -7.73 -32.69 9.12
C LEU A 579 -8.04 -32.41 10.60
N VAL A 580 -9.33 -32.27 10.96
CA VAL A 580 -9.74 -32.02 12.35
C VAL A 580 -9.46 -33.23 13.25
N TYR A 581 -9.51 -34.44 12.68
CA TYR A 581 -9.17 -35.68 13.37
C TYR A 581 -7.66 -35.80 13.71
N ALA A 582 -6.82 -34.85 13.30
CA ALA A 582 -5.48 -34.68 13.86
C ALA A 582 -5.49 -34.65 15.40
N LEU A 583 -6.54 -34.09 16.02
CA LEU A 583 -6.67 -34.08 17.48
C LEU A 583 -6.81 -35.48 18.07
N ALA A 584 -7.56 -36.37 17.41
CA ALA A 584 -7.77 -37.75 17.89
C ALA A 584 -6.63 -38.70 17.48
N ALA A 585 -5.88 -38.35 16.43
CA ALA A 585 -4.76 -39.13 15.94
C ALA A 585 -3.48 -38.96 16.77
N ARG A 586 -3.47 -38.15 17.83
CA ARG A 586 -2.31 -38.01 18.70
C ARG A 586 -2.10 -39.27 19.57
N GLU A 587 -0.89 -39.44 20.11
CA GLU A 587 -0.54 -40.57 20.98
C GLU A 587 -0.54 -40.24 22.48
N ASP A 588 -0.86 -39.01 22.88
CA ASP A 588 -0.92 -38.63 24.30
C ASP A 588 -2.22 -39.05 25.00
N ASP A 589 -2.13 -39.32 26.31
CA ASP A 589 -3.23 -39.79 27.15
C ASP A 589 -4.41 -38.81 27.23
N ASP A 590 -4.18 -37.52 26.92
CA ASP A 590 -5.19 -36.45 26.93
C ASP A 590 -5.83 -36.24 25.53
N ALA A 591 -5.51 -37.05 24.53
CA ALA A 591 -6.08 -36.93 23.19
C ALA A 591 -7.57 -37.36 23.15
N PRO A 592 -8.46 -36.62 22.46
CA PRO A 592 -9.85 -37.02 22.31
C PRO A 592 -9.99 -38.31 21.50
N GLY A 593 -11.04 -39.08 21.76
CA GLY A 593 -11.40 -40.20 20.90
C GLY A 593 -11.94 -39.72 19.54
N PHE A 594 -11.80 -40.56 18.49
CA PHE A 594 -12.41 -40.30 17.17
C PHE A 594 -13.92 -40.00 17.26
N CYS A 595 -14.65 -40.72 18.12
CA CYS A 595 -16.07 -40.44 18.37
C CYS A 595 -16.32 -39.09 19.07
N GLU A 596 -15.45 -38.66 19.97
CA GLU A 596 -15.59 -37.37 20.66
C GLU A 596 -15.38 -36.20 19.68
N VAL A 597 -14.43 -36.35 18.74
CA VAL A 597 -14.23 -35.39 17.65
C VAL A 597 -15.47 -35.34 16.75
N ALA A 598 -16.05 -36.50 16.39
CA ALA A 598 -17.29 -36.56 15.62
C ALA A 598 -18.45 -35.84 16.32
N GLU A 599 -18.67 -36.11 17.61
CA GLU A 599 -19.72 -35.47 18.41
C GLU A 599 -19.51 -33.94 18.51
N ALA A 600 -18.27 -33.48 18.62
CA ALA A 600 -17.95 -32.06 18.63
C ALA A 600 -18.20 -31.39 17.26
N LEU A 601 -17.90 -32.08 16.16
CA LEU A 601 -18.24 -31.61 14.80
C LEU A 601 -19.76 -31.50 14.61
N ASP A 602 -20.55 -32.42 15.17
CA ASP A 602 -22.01 -32.34 15.16
C ASP A 602 -22.55 -31.10 15.90
N LEU A 603 -21.85 -30.63 16.95
CA LEU A 603 -22.23 -29.38 17.64
C LEU A 603 -22.04 -28.13 16.77
N LEU A 604 -21.06 -28.17 15.87
CA LEU A 604 -20.69 -27.11 14.93
C LEU A 604 -21.51 -27.16 13.63
N SER A 605 -22.09 -28.33 13.32
CA SER A 605 -22.94 -28.54 12.14
C SER A 605 -24.20 -27.66 12.19
N GLY A 606 -24.55 -27.07 11.05
CA GLY A 606 -25.64 -26.09 10.91
C GLY A 606 -25.31 -24.70 11.46
N ARG A 607 -24.07 -24.47 11.95
CA ARG A 607 -23.65 -23.19 12.54
C ARG A 607 -22.43 -22.61 11.86
N VAL A 608 -21.32 -23.32 11.99
CA VAL A 608 -20.02 -23.00 11.42
C VAL A 608 -19.75 -23.94 10.25
N LEU A 609 -20.21 -25.19 10.33
CA LEU A 609 -20.03 -26.24 9.33
C LEU A 609 -21.36 -26.63 8.70
N PHE A 610 -21.35 -26.88 7.39
CA PHE A 610 -22.52 -27.28 6.62
C PHE A 610 -22.12 -28.40 5.66
N GLU A 611 -22.81 -29.53 5.75
CA GLU A 611 -22.54 -30.67 4.87
C GLU A 611 -22.85 -30.33 3.40
N ARG A 612 -22.01 -30.86 2.50
CA ARG A 612 -22.20 -30.77 1.05
C ARG A 612 -22.67 -32.13 0.55
N GLU A 613 -23.84 -32.19 -0.08
CA GLU A 613 -24.30 -33.40 -0.77
C GLU A 613 -23.44 -33.59 -2.05
N ALA A 614 -22.53 -34.55 -2.06
CA ALA A 614 -21.69 -34.83 -3.23
C ALA A 614 -22.36 -35.84 -4.19
N PRO A 615 -22.42 -35.56 -5.50
CA PRO A 615 -22.59 -36.58 -6.53
C PRO A 615 -21.23 -37.20 -6.87
N GLY A 616 -21.10 -38.51 -6.72
CA GLY A 616 -20.14 -39.34 -7.47
C GLY A 616 -18.67 -39.34 -7.05
N ASP A 617 -18.06 -38.20 -6.73
CA ASP A 617 -16.60 -38.09 -6.59
C ASP A 617 -16.17 -37.60 -5.21
N GLY A 618 -16.03 -38.51 -4.24
CA GLY A 618 -15.09 -38.44 -3.10
C GLY A 618 -15.00 -37.19 -2.18
N GLU A 619 -15.70 -36.09 -2.43
CA GLU A 619 -15.59 -34.82 -1.71
C GLU A 619 -16.69 -34.71 -0.63
N ALA A 620 -16.45 -35.29 0.55
CA ALA A 620 -17.14 -34.82 1.75
C ALA A 620 -16.36 -33.64 2.34
N ALA A 621 -16.46 -32.46 1.72
CA ALA A 621 -15.91 -31.21 2.24
C ALA A 621 -17.01 -30.39 2.93
N TYR A 622 -16.80 -30.00 4.19
CA TYR A 622 -17.70 -29.04 4.84
C TYR A 622 -17.64 -27.70 4.12
N ARG A 623 -18.78 -27.03 3.99
CA ARG A 623 -18.82 -25.61 3.71
C ARG A 623 -18.85 -24.85 5.04
N SER A 624 -18.03 -23.81 5.17
CA SER A 624 -17.95 -22.99 6.38
C SER A 624 -18.62 -21.61 6.22
N VAL A 625 -18.81 -20.92 7.34
CA VAL A 625 -19.13 -19.49 7.37
C VAL A 625 -17.93 -18.62 6.96
N HIS A 626 -18.16 -17.34 6.67
CA HIS A 626 -17.09 -16.38 6.36
C HIS A 626 -16.01 -16.33 7.46
N GLU A 627 -14.75 -16.15 7.08
CA GLU A 627 -13.56 -16.19 7.95
C GLU A 627 -13.62 -15.16 9.10
N SER A 628 -14.31 -14.03 8.90
CA SER A 628 -14.51 -13.00 9.93
C SER A 628 -15.29 -13.54 11.13
N TRP A 629 -16.25 -14.46 10.93
CA TRP A 629 -16.97 -15.10 12.04
C TRP A 629 -15.99 -15.89 12.92
N SER A 630 -15.12 -16.67 12.29
CA SER A 630 -14.11 -17.47 12.99
C SER A 630 -13.02 -16.61 13.64
N SER A 631 -12.66 -15.48 13.05
CA SER A 631 -11.74 -14.52 13.65
C SER A 631 -12.30 -13.92 14.94
N LEU A 632 -13.60 -13.56 14.94
CA LEU A 632 -14.31 -13.14 16.16
C LEU A 632 -14.36 -14.25 17.20
N PHE A 633 -14.52 -15.51 16.80
CA PHE A 633 -14.45 -16.66 17.72
C PHE A 633 -13.09 -16.75 18.42
N LEU A 634 -11.99 -16.58 17.67
CA LEU A 634 -10.63 -16.60 18.23
C LEU A 634 -10.35 -15.39 19.14
N ARG A 635 -10.92 -14.22 18.83
CA ARG A 635 -10.88 -13.06 19.72
C ARG A 635 -11.69 -13.32 21.00
N HIS A 636 -12.88 -13.90 20.87
CA HIS A 636 -13.71 -14.24 22.02
C HIS A 636 -13.07 -15.30 22.93
N LEU A 637 -12.29 -16.23 22.36
CA LEU A 637 -11.44 -17.14 23.12
C LEU A 637 -10.42 -16.37 23.97
N LEU A 638 -9.75 -15.34 23.42
CA LEU A 638 -8.82 -14.50 24.18
C LEU A 638 -9.53 -13.74 25.31
N GLU A 639 -10.72 -13.20 25.04
CA GLU A 639 -11.53 -12.48 26.04
C GLU A 639 -11.95 -13.40 27.21
N CYS A 640 -12.33 -14.65 26.92
CA CYS A 640 -12.82 -15.60 27.91
C CYS A 640 -11.72 -16.30 28.71
N ASP A 641 -10.70 -16.84 28.01
CA ASP A 641 -9.66 -17.67 28.62
C ASP A 641 -8.46 -16.81 29.10
N GLY A 642 -8.30 -15.60 28.57
CA GLY A 642 -7.11 -14.77 28.72
C GLY A 642 -5.92 -15.30 27.92
N ASP A 643 -4.97 -14.40 27.60
CA ASP A 643 -3.85 -14.64 26.69
C ASP A 643 -3.16 -16.01 26.88
N ARG A 644 -2.77 -16.34 28.11
CA ARG A 644 -1.94 -17.53 28.38
C ARG A 644 -2.70 -18.86 28.27
N ALA A 645 -4.00 -18.89 28.55
CA ALA A 645 -4.77 -20.12 28.40
C ALA A 645 -5.20 -20.32 26.94
N ALA A 646 -5.61 -19.23 26.27
CA ALA A 646 -5.92 -19.21 24.86
C ALA A 646 -4.70 -19.59 23.99
N GLU A 647 -3.51 -19.02 24.25
CA GLU A 647 -2.25 -19.34 23.56
C GLU A 647 -1.87 -20.82 23.70
N ARG A 648 -1.98 -21.39 24.91
CA ARG A 648 -1.72 -22.83 25.10
C ARG A 648 -2.72 -23.70 24.36
N ARG A 649 -4.01 -23.32 24.36
CA ARG A 649 -5.05 -24.05 23.62
C ARG A 649 -4.78 -24.01 22.12
N PHE A 650 -4.57 -22.81 21.59
CA PHE A 650 -4.20 -22.59 20.19
C PHE A 650 -2.95 -23.38 19.80
N GLY A 651 -1.86 -23.25 20.57
CA GLY A 651 -0.62 -23.98 20.35
C GLY A 651 -0.82 -25.50 20.34
N ARG A 652 -1.60 -26.07 21.28
CA ARG A 652 -1.90 -27.50 21.28
C ARG A 652 -2.64 -27.95 20.02
N VAL A 653 -3.72 -27.27 19.64
CA VAL A 653 -4.56 -27.71 18.53
C VAL A 653 -3.90 -27.51 17.17
N VAL A 654 -3.15 -26.42 17.00
CA VAL A 654 -2.40 -26.15 15.76
C VAL A 654 -1.18 -27.06 15.66
N SER A 655 -0.47 -27.32 16.75
CA SER A 655 0.65 -28.29 16.72
C SER A 655 0.18 -29.70 16.40
N ALA A 656 -1.01 -30.09 16.86
CA ALA A 656 -1.62 -31.37 16.48
C ALA A 656 -1.84 -31.47 14.96
N LEU A 657 -2.43 -30.43 14.37
CA LEU A 657 -2.62 -30.33 12.93
C LEU A 657 -1.29 -30.41 12.17
N LEU A 658 -0.32 -29.57 12.54
CA LEU A 658 0.96 -29.48 11.84
C LEU A 658 1.80 -30.76 11.99
N SER A 659 1.67 -31.48 13.11
CA SER A 659 2.38 -32.75 13.33
C SER A 659 2.03 -33.82 12.30
N LEU A 660 0.89 -33.71 11.62
CA LEU A 660 0.54 -34.60 10.50
C LEU A 660 1.57 -34.57 9.38
N ALA A 661 2.37 -33.51 9.22
CA ALA A 661 3.43 -33.45 8.22
C ALA A 661 4.55 -34.47 8.51
N ASP A 662 4.87 -34.69 9.79
CA ASP A 662 5.92 -35.59 10.23
C ASP A 662 5.41 -37.00 10.60
N ASP A 663 4.18 -37.12 11.09
CA ASP A 663 3.63 -38.37 11.64
C ASP A 663 2.81 -39.17 10.61
N GLU A 664 3.49 -40.04 9.87
CA GLU A 664 2.86 -40.99 8.93
C GLU A 664 1.89 -41.96 9.62
N THR A 665 2.11 -42.29 10.90
CA THR A 665 1.24 -43.21 11.64
C THR A 665 -0.09 -42.55 12.01
N ALA A 666 -0.07 -41.26 12.39
CA ALA A 666 -1.27 -40.47 12.58
C ALA A 666 -2.07 -40.35 11.27
N ARG A 667 -1.41 -40.07 10.13
CA ARG A 667 -2.07 -40.05 8.81
C ARG A 667 -2.74 -41.38 8.48
N ALA A 668 -2.04 -42.50 8.64
CA ALA A 668 -2.58 -43.83 8.38
C ALA A 668 -3.78 -44.19 9.28
N ARG A 669 -3.79 -43.74 10.55
CA ARG A 669 -4.94 -43.92 11.45
C ARG A 669 -6.17 -43.15 10.97
N ILE A 670 -5.98 -41.91 10.55
CA ILE A 670 -7.07 -41.09 10.00
C ILE A 670 -7.59 -41.73 8.71
N GLU A 671 -6.71 -42.13 7.78
CA GLU A 671 -7.14 -42.81 6.55
C GLU A 671 -7.93 -44.09 6.84
N TRP A 672 -7.53 -44.86 7.84
CA TRP A 672 -8.26 -46.05 8.27
C TRP A 672 -9.67 -45.73 8.78
N GLU A 673 -9.82 -44.70 9.61
CA GLU A 673 -11.13 -44.26 10.12
C GLU A 673 -12.07 -43.88 8.96
N PHE A 674 -11.55 -43.14 7.99
CA PHE A 674 -12.29 -42.70 6.82
C PHE A 674 -12.45 -43.81 5.76
N GLN A 675 -12.05 -45.06 6.04
CA GLN A 675 -12.09 -46.20 5.11
C GLN A 675 -11.40 -45.91 3.76
N GLY A 676 -10.31 -45.14 3.84
CA GLY A 676 -9.55 -44.66 2.69
C GLY A 676 -10.15 -43.44 2.00
N ALA A 677 -11.26 -42.86 2.48
CA ALA A 677 -11.92 -41.66 1.97
C ALA A 677 -11.47 -40.35 2.68
N ALA A 678 -10.15 -40.16 2.83
CA ALA A 678 -9.54 -38.96 3.45
C ALA A 678 -8.77 -38.14 2.41
N PRO A 679 -9.43 -37.25 1.63
CA PRO A 679 -8.80 -36.51 0.55
C PRO A 679 -7.72 -35.53 1.01
N ALA A 680 -7.92 -34.81 2.12
CA ALA A 680 -6.94 -33.83 2.57
C ALA A 680 -5.68 -34.49 3.14
N ILE A 681 -5.84 -35.67 3.78
CA ILE A 681 -4.70 -36.46 4.26
C ILE A 681 -3.91 -37.05 3.09
N ARG A 682 -4.60 -37.47 2.01
CA ARG A 682 -3.93 -37.96 0.80
C ARG A 682 -3.12 -36.86 0.12
N GLU A 683 -3.71 -35.66 -0.05
CA GLU A 683 -3.03 -34.49 -0.60
C GLU A 683 -1.80 -34.10 0.25
N LEU A 684 -1.96 -34.02 1.58
CA LEU A 684 -0.85 -33.77 2.50
C LEU A 684 0.27 -34.81 2.33
N SER A 685 -0.08 -36.08 2.16
CA SER A 685 0.88 -37.18 2.04
C SER A 685 1.72 -37.12 0.75
N GLU A 686 1.29 -36.38 -0.28
CA GLU A 686 2.04 -36.20 -1.53
C GLU A 686 3.26 -35.28 -1.34
N ALA A 687 3.08 -34.18 -0.59
CA ALA A 687 4.14 -33.21 -0.32
C ALA A 687 4.05 -32.62 1.12
N PRO A 688 4.44 -33.38 2.17
CA PRO A 688 4.22 -32.96 3.56
C PRO A 688 4.91 -31.64 3.96
N GLY A 689 6.12 -31.39 3.45
CA GLY A 689 6.87 -30.16 3.75
C GLY A 689 6.28 -28.90 3.12
N GLU A 690 5.88 -28.99 1.85
CA GLU A 690 5.21 -27.89 1.13
C GLU A 690 3.86 -27.57 1.79
N TRP A 691 3.09 -28.60 2.16
CA TRP A 691 1.85 -28.42 2.91
C TRP A 691 2.08 -27.74 4.27
N ALA A 692 3.12 -28.13 5.01
CA ALA A 692 3.44 -27.56 6.31
C ALA A 692 3.83 -26.09 6.21
N ASP A 693 4.74 -25.73 5.29
CA ASP A 693 5.15 -24.35 5.06
C ASP A 693 3.94 -23.48 4.67
N ALA A 694 3.16 -23.90 3.66
CA ALA A 694 1.97 -23.17 3.22
C ALA A 694 0.94 -22.98 4.34
N THR A 695 0.74 -24.00 5.19
CA THR A 695 -0.18 -23.93 6.33
C THR A 695 0.31 -22.94 7.38
N VAL A 696 1.60 -22.97 7.73
CA VAL A 696 2.20 -22.04 8.71
C VAL A 696 2.15 -20.59 8.20
N GLU A 697 2.45 -20.35 6.93
CA GLU A 697 2.36 -19.00 6.35
C GLU A 697 0.94 -18.44 6.44
N ARG A 698 -0.08 -19.25 6.11
CA ARG A 698 -1.50 -18.87 6.26
C ARG A 698 -1.86 -18.57 7.71
N LEU A 699 -1.39 -19.39 8.66
CA LEU A 699 -1.62 -19.18 10.09
C LEU A 699 -0.97 -17.88 10.59
N PHE A 700 0.29 -17.59 10.26
CA PHE A 700 0.94 -16.35 10.70
C PHE A 700 0.42 -15.11 9.97
N GLY A 701 -0.02 -15.26 8.72
CA GLY A 701 -0.74 -14.23 7.98
C GLY A 701 -2.02 -13.79 8.68
N LEU A 702 -2.74 -14.71 9.34
CA LEU A 702 -3.87 -14.36 10.21
C LEU A 702 -3.45 -13.43 11.36
N GLY A 703 -2.35 -13.71 12.05
CA GLY A 703 -1.85 -12.88 13.16
C GLY A 703 -1.36 -11.50 12.71
N LEU A 704 -0.72 -11.41 11.55
CA LEU A 704 -0.25 -10.14 10.97
C LEU A 704 -1.38 -9.24 10.49
N SER A 705 -2.41 -9.84 9.89
CA SER A 705 -3.60 -9.13 9.40
C SER A 705 -4.56 -8.75 10.53
N ARG A 706 -4.55 -9.49 11.64
CA ARG A 706 -5.37 -9.23 12.83
C ARG A 706 -4.49 -9.13 14.07
N PRO A 707 -3.87 -7.97 14.34
CA PRO A 707 -2.98 -7.80 15.49
C PRO A 707 -3.62 -8.13 16.84
N ALA A 708 -4.95 -8.02 16.98
CA ALA A 708 -5.67 -8.45 18.18
C ALA A 708 -5.48 -9.93 18.52
N LEU A 709 -5.19 -10.78 17.52
CA LEU A 709 -4.93 -12.21 17.69
C LEU A 709 -3.46 -12.55 17.99
N ALA A 710 -2.56 -11.55 17.99
CA ALA A 710 -1.14 -11.74 18.30
C ALA A 710 -0.87 -12.58 19.58
N PRO A 711 -1.64 -12.47 20.68
CA PRO A 711 -1.38 -13.26 21.88
C PRO A 711 -1.50 -14.78 21.66
N LEU A 712 -2.29 -15.24 20.68
CA LEU A 712 -2.45 -16.68 20.38
C LEU A 712 -1.15 -17.33 19.90
N PHE A 713 -0.27 -16.58 19.25
CA PHE A 713 1.01 -17.09 18.71
C PHE A 713 2.11 -17.17 19.77
N GLY A 714 1.87 -16.57 20.94
CA GLY A 714 2.82 -16.53 22.05
C GLY A 714 4.11 -15.75 21.73
N THR A 715 5.13 -15.96 22.56
CA THR A 715 6.46 -15.37 22.38
C THR A 715 7.54 -16.42 22.62
N SER A 716 8.60 -16.42 21.83
CA SER A 716 9.82 -17.21 21.96
C SER A 716 10.49 -17.00 23.34
N PRO A 717 11.06 -18.06 23.96
CA PRO A 717 10.96 -19.48 23.62
C PRO A 717 9.71 -20.16 24.21
N TYR A 718 8.75 -19.39 24.73
CA TYR A 718 7.60 -19.87 25.52
C TYR A 718 6.35 -20.16 24.70
N THR A 719 6.40 -20.01 23.38
CA THR A 719 5.27 -20.36 22.51
C THR A 719 4.99 -21.86 22.59
N SER A 720 3.70 -22.19 22.70
CA SER A 720 3.17 -23.54 22.72
C SER A 720 2.96 -24.10 21.30
N LEU A 721 3.16 -23.26 20.28
CA LEU A 721 3.11 -23.65 18.88
C LEU A 721 4.43 -24.33 18.48
N ALA A 722 4.36 -25.62 18.17
CA ALA A 722 5.47 -26.38 17.63
C ALA A 722 5.39 -26.44 16.10
N LEU A 723 6.50 -26.09 15.43
CA LEU A 723 6.64 -26.26 14.00
C LEU A 723 7.17 -27.68 13.70
N PRO A 724 6.64 -28.37 12.67
CA PRO A 724 7.09 -29.71 12.29
C PRO A 724 8.50 -29.69 11.70
N GLU A 725 9.21 -30.81 11.76
CA GLU A 725 10.55 -30.98 11.16
C GLU A 725 10.50 -30.86 9.63
N ALA A 726 9.35 -31.15 9.02
CA ALA A 726 9.10 -30.96 7.60
C ALA A 726 9.13 -29.49 7.12
N CYS A 727 9.02 -28.50 8.03
CA CYS A 727 9.10 -27.09 7.66
C CYS A 727 10.48 -26.68 7.15
N SER A 728 10.54 -25.71 6.23
CA SER A 728 11.82 -25.19 5.76
C SER A 728 12.59 -24.46 6.87
N PRO A 729 13.95 -24.54 6.87
CA PRO A 729 14.77 -23.85 7.88
C PRO A 729 14.59 -22.31 7.90
N ALA A 730 14.21 -21.71 6.78
CA ALA A 730 13.97 -20.27 6.69
C ALA A 730 12.71 -19.83 7.46
N LEU A 731 11.74 -20.73 7.63
CA LEU A 731 10.46 -20.42 8.22
C LEU A 731 10.55 -20.09 9.71
N ALA A 732 11.45 -20.73 10.45
CA ALA A 732 11.64 -20.44 11.89
C ALA A 732 12.06 -18.97 12.14
N VAL A 733 12.91 -18.43 11.27
CA VAL A 733 13.33 -17.02 11.31
C VAL A 733 12.13 -16.11 10.98
N ARG A 734 11.38 -16.42 9.92
CA ARG A 734 10.19 -15.66 9.51
C ARG A 734 9.12 -15.64 10.60
N CYS A 735 8.81 -16.79 11.21
CA CYS A 735 7.86 -16.89 12.32
C CYS A 735 8.26 -16.02 13.52
N THR A 736 9.55 -15.90 13.81
CA THR A 736 10.06 -15.01 14.88
C THR A 736 9.84 -13.55 14.50
N GLN A 737 10.20 -13.15 13.28
CA GLN A 737 9.97 -11.81 12.77
C GLN A 737 8.47 -11.46 12.80
N TRP A 738 7.61 -12.34 12.29
CA TRP A 738 6.16 -12.14 12.26
C TRP A 738 5.54 -11.99 13.64
N ARG A 739 5.95 -12.78 14.65
CA ARG A 739 5.52 -12.57 16.04
C ARG A 739 5.92 -11.19 16.55
N GLY A 740 7.13 -10.74 16.22
CA GLY A 740 7.62 -9.42 16.58
C GLY A 740 6.78 -8.32 15.96
N GLU A 741 6.53 -8.39 14.65
CA GLU A 741 5.73 -7.42 13.90
C GLU A 741 4.27 -7.38 14.35
N MET A 742 3.60 -8.54 14.50
CA MET A 742 2.22 -8.57 14.99
C MET A 742 2.12 -8.04 16.43
N SER A 743 3.12 -8.32 17.28
CA SER A 743 3.18 -7.77 18.64
C SER A 743 3.40 -6.26 18.64
N LEU A 744 4.25 -5.74 17.75
CA LEU A 744 4.49 -4.32 17.59
C LEU A 744 3.21 -3.59 17.14
N ARG A 745 2.51 -4.13 16.13
CA ARG A 745 1.22 -3.62 15.65
C ARG A 745 0.13 -3.67 16.73
N ALA A 746 0.14 -4.70 17.57
CA ALA A 746 -0.76 -4.83 18.71
C ALA A 746 -0.39 -3.96 19.92
N GLY A 747 0.68 -3.14 19.83
CA GLY A 747 1.16 -2.30 20.94
C GLY A 747 1.82 -3.07 22.08
N ARG A 748 2.10 -4.37 21.90
CA ARG A 748 2.75 -5.24 22.90
C ARG A 748 4.28 -5.12 22.80
N LEU A 749 4.79 -3.94 23.10
CA LEU A 749 6.20 -3.56 22.84
C LEU A 749 7.23 -4.51 23.48
N GLU A 750 6.98 -4.99 24.71
CA GLU A 750 7.87 -5.95 25.38
C GLU A 750 7.89 -7.34 24.73
N ALA A 751 6.79 -7.75 24.12
CA ALA A 751 6.72 -9.00 23.37
C ALA A 751 7.43 -8.84 22.02
N ALA A 752 7.21 -7.71 21.35
CA ALA A 752 7.88 -7.37 20.10
C ALA A 752 9.40 -7.32 20.26
N GLU A 753 9.89 -6.61 21.28
CA GLU A 753 11.32 -6.50 21.59
C GLU A 753 11.98 -7.87 21.77
N ARG A 754 11.34 -8.77 22.55
CA ARG A 754 11.87 -10.13 22.77
C ARG A 754 11.99 -10.93 21.47
N GLU A 755 11.01 -10.83 20.57
CA GLU A 755 11.10 -11.48 19.27
C GLU A 755 12.19 -10.87 18.40
N PHE A 756 12.33 -9.54 18.37
CA PHE A 756 13.37 -8.88 17.58
C PHE A 756 14.78 -9.11 18.15
N GLU A 757 14.93 -9.27 19.46
CA GLU A 757 16.17 -9.76 20.09
C GLU A 757 16.46 -11.20 19.67
N ARG A 758 15.44 -12.08 19.70
CA ARG A 758 15.58 -13.46 19.23
C ARG A 758 15.95 -13.51 17.74
N LEU A 759 15.37 -12.63 16.92
CA LEU A 759 15.70 -12.50 15.50
C LEU A 759 17.21 -12.27 15.30
N GLY A 760 17.82 -11.43 16.15
CA GLY A 760 19.26 -11.17 16.13
C GLY A 760 20.12 -12.39 16.47
N THR A 761 19.63 -13.30 17.32
CA THR A 761 20.39 -14.51 17.69
C THR A 761 20.56 -15.50 16.53
N PHE A 762 19.67 -15.49 15.53
CA PHE A 762 19.85 -16.29 14.32
C PHE A 762 21.05 -15.86 13.48
N ALA A 763 21.56 -14.64 13.67
CA ALA A 763 22.78 -14.19 13.01
C ALA A 763 24.02 -14.98 13.45
N ASP A 764 24.03 -15.54 14.67
CA ASP A 764 25.13 -16.36 15.16
C ASP A 764 25.11 -17.78 14.58
N GLU A 765 23.95 -18.20 14.06
CA GLU A 765 23.70 -19.51 13.44
C GLU A 765 23.70 -19.43 11.90
N ALA A 766 23.88 -18.24 11.32
CA ALA A 766 23.82 -18.01 9.88
C ALA A 766 25.00 -18.69 9.15
N ALA A 767 24.72 -19.19 7.94
CA ALA A 767 25.70 -19.91 7.12
C ALA A 767 26.82 -19.02 6.56
N ASP A 768 26.54 -17.73 6.40
CA ASP A 768 27.43 -16.75 5.80
C ASP A 768 27.29 -15.36 6.47
N ASP A 769 28.32 -14.53 6.29
CA ASP A 769 28.44 -13.22 6.93
C ASP A 769 27.40 -12.21 6.42
N ALA A 770 26.97 -12.30 5.16
CA ALA A 770 25.98 -11.40 4.57
C ALA A 770 24.59 -11.66 5.17
N ARG A 771 24.20 -12.93 5.30
CA ARG A 771 22.97 -13.34 5.98
C ARG A 771 23.01 -13.00 7.47
N ALA A 772 24.15 -13.18 8.13
CA ALA A 772 24.33 -12.76 9.52
C ALA A 772 24.14 -11.24 9.67
N ALA A 773 24.72 -10.45 8.77
CA ALA A 773 24.59 -8.99 8.75
C ALA A 773 23.13 -8.56 8.51
N ALA A 774 22.44 -9.16 7.53
CA ALA A 774 21.03 -8.86 7.25
C ALA A 774 20.11 -9.15 8.44
N LEU A 775 20.31 -10.27 9.16
CA LEU A 775 19.52 -10.61 10.35
C LEU A 775 19.79 -9.65 11.51
N ARG A 776 21.07 -9.27 11.73
CA ARG A 776 21.44 -8.25 12.72
C ARG A 776 20.81 -6.90 12.37
N ALA A 777 20.88 -6.49 11.10
CA ALA A 777 20.30 -5.24 10.63
C ALA A 777 18.80 -5.18 10.87
N ARG A 778 18.05 -6.21 10.48
CA ARG A 778 16.59 -6.27 10.73
C ARG A 778 16.25 -6.24 12.22
N SER A 779 16.96 -7.03 13.04
CA SER A 779 16.81 -7.02 14.50
C SER A 779 17.00 -5.62 15.08
N LEU A 780 18.09 -4.94 14.72
CA LEU A 780 18.42 -3.60 15.18
C LEU A 780 17.38 -2.57 14.71
N LYS A 781 16.97 -2.60 13.43
CA LYS A 781 15.91 -1.73 12.89
C LYS A 781 14.65 -1.82 13.75
N PHE A 782 14.14 -3.03 13.95
CA PHE A 782 12.89 -3.21 14.68
C PHE A 782 13.00 -2.88 16.17
N ARG A 783 14.16 -3.13 16.80
CA ARG A 783 14.42 -2.68 18.18
C ARG A 783 14.47 -1.15 18.27
N GLY A 784 15.06 -0.48 17.28
CA GLY A 784 15.00 0.97 17.14
C GLY A 784 13.55 1.47 17.02
N THR A 785 12.70 0.76 16.29
CA THR A 785 11.27 1.08 16.19
C THR A 785 10.54 0.88 17.52
N VAL A 786 10.85 -0.18 18.27
CA VAL A 786 10.29 -0.37 19.62
C VAL A 786 10.72 0.76 20.56
N ALA A 787 12.01 1.12 20.59
CA ALA A 787 12.54 2.21 21.40
C ALA A 787 11.87 3.55 21.03
N LEU A 788 11.70 3.84 19.73
CA LEU A 788 10.96 5.01 19.25
C LEU A 788 9.52 5.03 19.78
N ARG A 789 8.80 3.88 19.75
CA ARG A 789 7.43 3.78 20.27
C ARG A 789 7.34 3.94 21.80
N ARG A 790 8.44 3.76 22.53
CA ARG A 790 8.57 4.06 23.97
C ARG A 790 9.05 5.49 24.24
N SER A 791 9.32 6.28 23.21
CA SER A 791 9.97 7.59 23.31
C SER A 791 11.40 7.54 23.88
N GLU A 792 12.07 6.39 23.75
CA GLU A 792 13.49 6.18 24.12
C GLU A 792 14.38 6.59 22.94
N PHE A 793 14.41 7.89 22.63
CA PHE A 793 14.98 8.39 21.37
C PHE A 793 16.49 8.12 21.22
N ASP A 794 17.26 8.19 22.31
CA ASP A 794 18.71 7.93 22.30
C ASP A 794 19.01 6.46 21.97
N ASP A 795 18.24 5.54 22.54
CA ASP A 795 18.37 4.10 22.25
C ASP A 795 17.89 3.79 20.83
N ALA A 796 16.81 4.43 20.37
CA ALA A 796 16.32 4.29 19.01
C ALA A 796 17.39 4.68 17.97
N GLU A 797 18.01 5.85 18.14
CA GLU A 797 19.11 6.32 17.30
C GLU A 797 20.31 5.37 17.33
N ALA A 798 20.73 4.94 18.52
CA ALA A 798 21.84 4.00 18.66
C ALA A 798 21.58 2.66 17.94
N PHE A 799 20.34 2.15 18.00
CA PHE A 799 19.96 0.95 17.26
C PHE A 799 19.92 1.19 15.75
N TYR A 800 19.40 2.33 15.30
CA TYR A 800 19.35 2.70 13.89
C TYR A 800 20.74 2.91 13.28
N GLU A 801 21.67 3.57 13.97
CA GLU A 801 23.06 3.72 13.50
C GLU A 801 23.75 2.36 13.33
N GLN A 802 23.58 1.46 14.31
CA GLN A 802 24.10 0.09 14.21
C GLN A 802 23.43 -0.68 13.07
N SER A 803 22.12 -0.48 12.86
CA SER A 803 21.36 -1.10 11.77
C SER A 803 21.88 -0.65 10.40
N ILE A 804 22.19 0.63 10.21
CA ILE A 804 22.78 1.15 8.96
C ILE A 804 24.13 0.48 8.70
N GLY A 805 24.98 0.39 9.72
CA GLY A 805 26.27 -0.29 9.58
C GLY A 805 26.13 -1.77 9.18
N ALA A 806 25.09 -2.45 9.67
CA ALA A 806 24.80 -3.83 9.33
C ALA A 806 24.19 -3.99 7.92
N TYR A 807 23.29 -3.09 7.49
CA TYR A 807 22.76 -3.09 6.12
C TYR A 807 23.85 -2.80 5.07
N ARG A 808 24.80 -1.90 5.38
CA ARG A 808 26.01 -1.69 4.56
C ARG A 808 26.86 -2.94 4.40
N ALA A 809 26.94 -3.76 5.45
CA ALA A 809 27.75 -4.97 5.42
C ALA A 809 27.11 -6.11 4.60
N CYS A 810 25.83 -5.99 4.26
CA CYS A 810 25.12 -6.89 3.35
C CYS A 810 24.63 -6.20 2.08
N ASP A 811 25.16 -5.02 1.75
CA ASP A 811 24.84 -4.23 0.55
C ASP A 811 23.32 -4.02 0.32
N ASP A 812 22.56 -3.78 1.39
CA ASP A 812 21.10 -3.55 1.36
C ASP A 812 20.76 -2.05 1.46
N GLU A 813 20.79 -1.36 0.32
CA GLU A 813 20.54 0.09 0.22
C GLU A 813 19.11 0.47 0.61
N GLN A 814 18.13 -0.40 0.33
CA GLN A 814 16.73 -0.23 0.71
C GLN A 814 16.60 -0.24 2.23
N GLY A 815 17.23 -1.21 2.91
CA GLY A 815 17.28 -1.31 4.36
C GLY A 815 17.93 -0.09 5.02
N GLU A 816 18.98 0.48 4.41
CA GLU A 816 19.55 1.75 4.87
C GLU A 816 18.56 2.91 4.77
N ALA A 817 17.88 3.06 3.63
CA ALA A 817 16.92 4.14 3.42
C ALA A 817 15.74 4.06 4.40
N ASP A 818 15.25 2.86 4.71
CA ASP A 818 14.21 2.62 5.74
C ASP A 818 14.63 3.14 7.11
N VAL A 819 15.89 2.90 7.48
CA VAL A 819 16.42 3.35 8.77
C VAL A 819 16.61 4.87 8.77
N VAL A 820 17.06 5.46 7.67
CA VAL A 820 17.16 6.93 7.51
C VAL A 820 15.79 7.60 7.64
N ASN A 821 14.74 7.04 7.03
CA ASN A 821 13.37 7.53 7.22
C ASN A 821 12.97 7.49 8.70
N ASN A 822 13.28 6.41 9.42
CA ASN A 822 12.98 6.31 10.84
C ASN A 822 13.79 7.29 11.71
N LEU A 823 15.05 7.57 11.36
CA LEU A 823 15.84 8.64 12.01
C LEU A 823 15.20 10.01 11.80
N GLY A 824 14.61 10.27 10.63
CA GLY A 824 13.79 11.46 10.39
C GLY A 824 12.62 11.59 11.36
N ILE A 825 11.92 10.49 11.65
CA ILE A 825 10.83 10.44 12.64
C ILE A 825 11.35 10.66 14.07
N VAL A 826 12.52 10.10 14.42
CA VAL A 826 13.17 10.34 15.73
C VAL A 826 13.50 11.83 15.90
N ALA A 827 14.15 12.44 14.91
CA ALA A 827 14.50 13.86 14.93
C ALA A 827 13.25 14.75 15.04
N TRP A 828 12.19 14.42 14.30
CA TRP A 828 10.89 15.11 14.41
C TRP A 828 10.30 14.98 15.82
N SER A 829 10.31 13.78 16.40
CA SER A 829 9.79 13.52 17.74
C SER A 829 10.57 14.23 18.85
N ARG A 830 11.87 14.52 18.63
CA ARG A 830 12.70 15.36 19.51
C ARG A 830 12.50 16.86 19.29
N GLY A 831 11.82 17.25 18.21
CA GLY A 831 11.64 18.65 17.82
C GLY A 831 12.79 19.25 17.00
N ASP A 832 13.78 18.46 16.57
CA ASP A 832 14.82 18.92 15.63
C ASP A 832 14.27 18.84 14.19
N LEU A 833 13.41 19.80 13.87
CA LEU A 833 12.73 19.85 12.57
C LEU A 833 13.69 20.03 11.38
N PRO A 834 14.79 20.82 11.47
CA PRO A 834 15.78 20.90 10.38
C PRO A 834 16.48 19.57 10.10
N GLU A 835 16.87 18.82 11.13
CA GLU A 835 17.52 17.52 10.95
C GLU A 835 16.53 16.48 10.42
N ALA A 836 15.30 16.46 10.96
CA ALA A 836 14.23 15.60 10.46
C ALA A 836 13.98 15.80 8.96
N GLU A 837 13.90 17.05 8.51
CA GLU A 837 13.75 17.40 7.11
C GLU A 837 14.93 16.93 6.25
N ALA A 838 16.16 17.02 6.77
CA ALA A 838 17.34 16.56 6.05
C ALA A 838 17.31 15.05 5.82
N TYR A 839 17.01 14.25 6.85
CA TYR A 839 16.86 12.79 6.73
C TYR A 839 15.74 12.41 5.77
N LEU A 840 14.59 13.07 5.87
CA LEU A 840 13.42 12.75 5.04
C LEU A 840 13.63 13.13 3.57
N ARG A 841 14.37 14.21 3.27
CA ARG A 841 14.76 14.53 1.89
C ARG A 841 15.80 13.56 1.33
N ASP A 842 16.76 13.11 2.14
CA ASP A 842 17.74 12.10 1.74
C ASP A 842 17.06 10.77 1.38
N CYS A 843 16.26 10.20 2.30
CA CYS A 843 15.55 8.94 2.02
C CYS A 843 14.59 9.07 0.82
N LEU A 844 13.91 10.21 0.66
CA LEU A 844 13.05 10.47 -0.50
C LEU A 844 13.84 10.47 -1.83
N SER A 845 15.06 11.01 -1.87
CA SER A 845 15.92 10.94 -3.06
C SER A 845 16.29 9.50 -3.37
N ARG A 846 16.77 8.77 -2.36
CA ARG A 846 17.17 7.36 -2.50
C ARG A 846 16.02 6.48 -2.98
N TYR A 847 14.83 6.61 -2.39
CA TYR A 847 13.65 5.87 -2.83
C TYR A 847 13.23 6.20 -4.27
N ARG A 848 13.44 7.44 -4.74
CA ARG A 848 13.20 7.79 -6.15
C ARG A 848 14.24 7.18 -7.08
N GLU A 849 15.51 7.19 -6.68
CA GLU A 849 16.62 6.58 -7.43
C GLU A 849 16.43 5.06 -7.55
N MET A 850 15.96 4.40 -6.49
CA MET A 850 15.58 2.99 -6.49
C MET A 850 14.25 2.68 -7.21
N GLY A 851 13.50 3.68 -7.67
CA GLY A 851 12.17 3.49 -8.27
C GLY A 851 11.08 3.03 -7.29
N ASN A 852 11.33 3.04 -5.97
CA ASN A 852 10.37 2.61 -4.96
C ASN A 852 9.30 3.68 -4.68
N ARG A 853 8.22 3.65 -5.45
CA ARG A 853 7.14 4.64 -5.38
C ARG A 853 6.41 4.67 -4.04
N ARG A 854 6.21 3.51 -3.38
CA ARG A 854 5.56 3.43 -2.06
C ARG A 854 6.39 4.13 -1.00
N ALA A 855 7.64 3.72 -0.84
CA ALA A 855 8.53 4.29 0.17
C ALA A 855 8.77 5.78 -0.09
N ALA A 856 8.81 6.21 -1.36
CA ALA A 856 8.87 7.63 -1.71
C ALA A 856 7.57 8.40 -1.40
N ALA A 857 6.40 7.76 -1.37
CA ALA A 857 5.15 8.39 -0.94
C ALA A 857 5.08 8.51 0.59
N ASP A 858 5.50 7.46 1.31
CA ASP A 858 5.59 7.44 2.77
C ASP A 858 6.58 8.51 3.27
N ALA A 859 7.77 8.58 2.65
CA ALA A 859 8.76 9.63 2.94
C ALA A 859 8.24 11.04 2.63
N ARG A 860 7.44 11.21 1.56
CA ARG A 860 6.77 12.50 1.27
C ARG A 860 5.75 12.87 2.34
N PHE A 861 4.94 11.91 2.80
CA PHE A 861 3.97 12.13 3.88
C PHE A 861 4.66 12.58 5.17
N ASN A 862 5.74 11.88 5.56
CA ASN A 862 6.55 12.26 6.72
C ASN A 862 7.19 13.64 6.53
N LEU A 863 7.75 13.91 5.35
CA LEU A 863 8.35 15.21 5.03
C LEU A 863 7.32 16.34 5.10
N ALA A 864 6.12 16.14 4.57
CA ALA A 864 5.03 17.10 4.63
C ALA A 864 4.64 17.39 6.09
N THR A 865 4.61 16.37 6.95
CA THR A 865 4.34 16.51 8.40
C THR A 865 5.40 17.35 9.09
N VAL A 866 6.69 17.16 8.76
CA VAL A 866 7.78 17.97 9.29
C VAL A 866 7.71 19.42 8.78
N LEU A 867 7.43 19.62 7.49
CA LEU A 867 7.29 20.95 6.89
C LEU A 867 6.10 21.72 7.48
N ASP A 868 4.97 21.05 7.73
CA ASP A 868 3.81 21.61 8.41
C ASP A 868 4.17 22.04 9.85
N SER A 869 4.90 21.18 10.58
CA SER A 869 5.44 21.50 11.91
C SER A 869 6.39 22.72 11.89
N ARG A 870 7.10 22.95 10.78
CA ARG A 870 7.95 24.13 10.54
C ARG A 870 7.18 25.36 10.04
N SER A 871 5.88 25.25 9.82
CA SER A 871 5.04 26.28 9.23
C SER A 871 5.43 26.67 7.80
N VAL A 872 6.01 25.73 7.03
CA VAL A 872 6.28 25.88 5.58
C VAL A 872 5.08 25.30 4.81
N LEU A 873 3.95 26.00 4.92
CA LEU A 873 2.63 25.43 4.62
C LEU A 873 2.39 25.19 3.11
N GLU A 874 3.02 25.94 2.19
CA GLU A 874 2.86 25.73 0.74
C GLU A 874 3.51 24.42 0.30
N GLU A 875 4.78 24.23 0.67
CA GLU A 875 5.55 23.02 0.33
C GLU A 875 4.94 21.78 1.00
N ALA A 876 4.50 21.90 2.26
CA ALA A 876 3.80 20.82 2.96
C ALA A 876 2.51 20.40 2.23
N ALA A 877 1.69 21.37 1.80
CA ALA A 877 0.45 21.08 1.07
C ALA A 877 0.72 20.41 -0.29
N ASP A 878 1.78 20.79 -1.00
CA ASP A 878 2.15 20.16 -2.27
C ASP A 878 2.60 18.72 -2.05
N HIS A 879 3.45 18.45 -1.05
CA HIS A 879 3.84 17.09 -0.70
C HIS A 879 2.67 16.23 -0.24
N TYR A 880 1.77 16.76 0.58
CA TYR A 880 0.55 16.06 0.98
C TYR A 880 -0.36 15.76 -0.21
N ARG A 881 -0.54 16.68 -1.18
CA ARG A 881 -1.33 16.41 -2.38
C ARG A 881 -0.71 15.34 -3.26
N ASP A 882 0.61 15.35 -3.41
CA ASP A 882 1.35 14.36 -4.18
C ASP A 882 1.22 12.97 -3.56
N CYS A 883 1.45 12.83 -2.25
CA CYS A 883 1.29 11.55 -1.58
C CYS A 883 -0.18 11.15 -1.48
N LEU A 884 -1.12 12.08 -1.31
CA LEU A 884 -2.56 11.80 -1.34
C LEU A 884 -3.01 11.25 -2.69
N ALA A 885 -2.52 11.80 -3.80
CA ALA A 885 -2.81 11.28 -5.13
C ALA A 885 -2.29 9.84 -5.26
N TYR A 886 -1.09 9.57 -4.73
CA TYR A 886 -0.56 8.22 -4.65
C TYR A 886 -1.45 7.33 -3.78
N PHE A 887 -1.74 7.69 -2.53
CA PHE A 887 -2.55 6.90 -1.60
C PHE A 887 -4.00 6.73 -2.03
N ARG A 888 -4.58 7.63 -2.84
CA ARG A 888 -5.87 7.43 -3.51
C ARG A 888 -5.75 6.51 -4.71
N SER A 889 -4.68 6.68 -5.48
CA SER A 889 -4.44 5.88 -6.69
C SER A 889 -4.04 4.45 -6.36
N THR A 890 -3.37 4.23 -5.25
CA THR A 890 -3.25 2.92 -4.64
C THR A 890 -4.61 2.69 -4.01
N GLY A 891 -4.94 3.40 -2.95
CA GLY A 891 -6.22 3.41 -2.24
C GLY A 891 -6.05 3.06 -0.76
N ASP A 892 -4.81 3.15 -0.25
CA ASP A 892 -4.44 3.08 1.16
C ASP A 892 -5.32 4.01 2.01
N ARG A 893 -6.50 3.52 2.38
CA ARG A 893 -7.59 4.34 2.95
C ARG A 893 -7.19 4.95 4.28
N ARG A 894 -6.38 4.22 5.05
CA ARG A 894 -5.86 4.72 6.33
C ARG A 894 -4.92 5.89 6.09
N THR A 895 -3.90 5.74 5.25
CA THR A 895 -2.95 6.84 5.00
C THR A 895 -3.55 7.96 4.14
N GLU A 896 -4.54 7.66 3.29
CA GLU A 896 -5.40 8.66 2.65
C GLU A 896 -6.11 9.52 3.70
N ALA A 897 -6.77 8.88 4.66
CA ALA A 897 -7.47 9.57 5.75
C ALA A 897 -6.49 10.35 6.65
N ASP A 898 -5.33 9.78 6.99
CA ASP A 898 -4.27 10.48 7.72
C ASP A 898 -3.81 11.74 6.95
N THR A 899 -3.61 11.60 5.64
CA THR A 899 -3.18 12.71 4.77
C THR A 899 -4.26 13.78 4.64
N LEU A 900 -5.52 13.39 4.51
CA LEU A 900 -6.67 14.31 4.46
C LEU A 900 -6.89 15.00 5.80
N ASN A 901 -6.74 14.29 6.91
CA ASN A 901 -6.82 14.88 8.24
C ASN A 901 -5.72 15.93 8.45
N ASN A 902 -4.49 15.62 8.03
CA ASN A 902 -3.37 16.56 8.13
C ASN A 902 -3.52 17.75 7.18
N LEU A 903 -3.96 17.55 5.93
CA LEU A 903 -4.32 18.63 5.01
C LEU A 903 -5.44 19.50 5.58
N GLY A 904 -6.47 18.90 6.15
CA GLY A 904 -7.56 19.61 6.80
C GLY A 904 -7.10 20.47 7.97
N SER A 905 -6.20 19.96 8.80
CA SER A 905 -5.55 20.73 9.87
C SER A 905 -4.70 21.88 9.29
N LEU A 906 -3.93 21.63 8.22
CA LEU A 906 -3.12 22.65 7.54
C LEU A 906 -4.00 23.77 6.96
N TRP A 907 -5.13 23.43 6.32
CA TRP A 907 -6.09 24.41 5.81
C TRP A 907 -6.71 25.25 6.93
N ARG A 908 -7.03 24.61 8.06
CA ARG A 908 -7.52 25.29 9.26
C ARG A 908 -6.49 26.30 9.78
N VAL A 909 -5.21 25.93 9.85
CA VAL A 909 -4.13 26.85 10.26
C VAL A 909 -3.99 28.03 9.28
N ARG A 910 -4.23 27.82 7.99
CA ARG A 910 -4.26 28.88 6.98
C ARG A 910 -5.53 29.75 6.97
N GLY A 911 -6.56 29.35 7.70
CA GLY A 911 -7.86 30.01 7.68
C GLY A 911 -8.77 29.66 6.51
N ASP A 912 -8.41 28.69 5.65
CA ASP A 912 -9.33 28.13 4.64
C ASP A 912 -10.23 27.07 5.30
N LEU A 913 -11.20 27.56 6.06
CA LEU A 913 -12.07 26.71 6.89
C LEU A 913 -13.00 25.83 6.03
N ASP A 914 -13.30 26.22 4.79
CA ASP A 914 -14.10 25.43 3.84
C ASP A 914 -13.31 24.24 3.28
N ALA A 915 -12.03 24.45 2.94
CA ALA A 915 -11.14 23.35 2.58
C ALA A 915 -10.89 22.42 3.77
N ALA A 916 -10.70 22.99 4.96
CA ALA A 916 -10.53 22.21 6.19
C ALA A 916 -11.73 21.31 6.46
N GLU A 917 -12.96 21.84 6.47
CA GLU A 917 -14.18 21.04 6.73
C GLU A 917 -14.36 19.96 5.67
N ARG A 918 -14.08 20.23 4.39
CA ARG A 918 -14.21 19.25 3.30
C ARG A 918 -13.25 18.07 3.48
N ASP A 919 -11.95 18.35 3.63
CA ASP A 919 -10.93 17.31 3.73
C ASP A 919 -11.07 16.52 5.03
N LEU A 920 -11.40 17.19 6.16
CA LEU A 920 -11.68 16.52 7.44
C LEU A 920 -12.94 15.66 7.41
N THR A 921 -14.00 16.10 6.72
CA THR A 921 -15.22 15.29 6.57
C THR A 921 -14.93 14.04 5.73
N GLN A 922 -14.17 14.18 4.65
CA GLN A 922 -13.75 13.04 3.84
C GLN A 922 -12.85 12.07 4.63
N ALA A 923 -11.92 12.58 5.43
CA ALA A 923 -11.09 11.76 6.32
C ALA A 923 -11.95 11.04 7.37
N LEU A 924 -12.90 11.74 7.99
CA LEU A 924 -13.84 11.19 8.97
C LEU A 924 -14.66 10.03 8.40
N ASP A 925 -15.24 10.23 7.21
CA ASP A 925 -16.00 9.19 6.53
C ASP A 925 -15.10 7.98 6.21
N THR A 926 -13.87 8.23 5.76
CA THR A 926 -12.90 7.16 5.48
C THR A 926 -12.49 6.40 6.75
N TYR A 927 -12.24 7.08 7.87
CA TYR A 927 -11.93 6.42 9.14
C TYR A 927 -13.08 5.57 9.67
N ARG A 928 -14.33 6.00 9.46
CA ARG A 928 -15.52 5.19 9.76
C ARG A 928 -15.59 3.96 8.89
N ASP A 929 -15.39 4.12 7.57
CA ASP A 929 -15.42 3.02 6.62
C ASP A 929 -14.41 1.92 6.97
N ILE A 930 -13.23 2.29 7.50
CA ILE A 930 -12.18 1.33 7.90
C ILE A 930 -12.20 0.94 9.38
N GLY A 931 -13.13 1.47 10.18
CA GLY A 931 -13.24 1.17 11.61
C GLY A 931 -12.08 1.70 12.47
N ASP A 932 -11.41 2.78 12.07
CA ASP A 932 -10.36 3.40 12.88
C ASP A 932 -10.96 4.43 13.85
N GLU A 933 -11.30 3.97 15.05
CA GLU A 933 -11.88 4.80 16.10
C GLU A 933 -10.97 5.95 16.57
N LEU A 934 -9.65 5.76 16.56
CA LEU A 934 -8.69 6.80 16.96
C LEU A 934 -8.60 7.87 15.86
N GLY A 935 -8.55 7.45 14.60
CA GLY A 935 -8.64 8.34 13.44
C GLY A 935 -9.94 9.15 13.41
N GLU A 936 -11.08 8.49 13.66
CA GLU A 936 -12.38 9.16 13.82
C GLU A 936 -12.33 10.19 14.96
N ALA A 937 -11.79 9.84 16.13
CA ALA A 937 -11.65 10.75 17.26
C ALA A 937 -10.85 12.00 16.90
N ASN A 938 -9.71 11.83 16.21
CA ASN A 938 -8.83 12.90 15.75
C ASN A 938 -9.53 13.81 14.72
N CYS A 939 -10.27 13.25 13.76
CA CYS A 939 -11.02 14.03 12.77
C CYS A 939 -12.15 14.84 13.41
N LEU A 940 -12.94 14.22 14.29
CA LEU A 940 -14.00 14.90 15.03
C LEU A 940 -13.42 16.04 15.89
N HIS A 941 -12.27 15.80 16.53
CA HIS A 941 -11.55 16.84 17.26
C HIS A 941 -11.22 18.05 16.36
N ASN A 942 -10.62 17.79 15.20
CA ASN A 942 -10.24 18.83 14.24
C ASN A 942 -11.46 19.57 13.67
N LEU A 943 -12.56 18.88 13.38
CA LEU A 943 -13.83 19.51 12.97
C LEU A 943 -14.40 20.40 14.09
N GLY A 944 -14.31 19.97 15.36
CA GLY A 944 -14.67 20.80 16.50
C GLY A 944 -13.85 22.10 16.58
N CYS A 945 -12.56 22.02 16.28
CA CYS A 945 -11.66 23.18 16.17
C CYS A 945 -12.04 24.10 14.99
N VAL A 946 -12.40 23.55 13.82
CA VAL A 946 -12.89 24.33 12.67
C VAL A 946 -14.19 25.07 13.03
N ALA A 947 -15.16 24.38 13.63
CA ALA A 947 -16.41 24.97 14.08
C ALA A 947 -16.17 26.08 15.12
N GLN A 948 -15.23 25.88 16.04
CA GLN A 948 -14.84 26.90 17.03
C GLN A 948 -14.25 28.15 16.37
N GLN A 949 -13.42 27.99 15.33
CA GLN A 949 -12.85 29.12 14.58
C GLN A 949 -13.91 29.89 13.77
N ARG A 950 -14.95 29.19 13.27
CA ARG A 950 -16.13 29.83 12.64
C ARG A 950 -17.08 30.53 13.62
N GLY A 951 -16.93 30.28 14.93
CA GLY A 951 -17.88 30.75 15.95
C GLY A 951 -19.15 29.91 16.07
N GLU A 952 -19.18 28.72 15.45
CA GLU A 952 -20.28 27.74 15.54
C GLU A 952 -20.16 26.94 16.85
N LEU A 953 -20.33 27.62 17.99
CA LEU A 953 -20.04 27.06 19.31
C LEU A 953 -20.84 25.79 19.63
N GLU A 954 -22.09 25.69 19.19
CA GLU A 954 -22.93 24.50 19.41
C GLU A 954 -22.41 23.28 18.64
N ARG A 955 -22.07 23.44 17.36
CA ARG A 955 -21.46 22.36 16.54
C ARG A 955 -20.08 21.96 17.08
N SER A 956 -19.31 22.92 17.57
CA SER A 956 -18.01 22.63 18.19
C SER A 956 -18.14 21.74 19.42
N VAL A 957 -19.09 22.01 20.32
CA VAL A 957 -19.35 21.13 21.47
C VAL A 957 -19.78 19.74 21.03
N GLU A 958 -20.71 19.63 20.06
CA GLU A 958 -21.16 18.34 19.55
C GLU A 958 -19.98 17.49 19.03
N TYR A 959 -19.12 18.07 18.19
CA TYR A 959 -17.96 17.36 17.65
C TYR A 959 -16.95 16.98 18.75
N HIS A 960 -16.67 17.87 19.71
CA HIS A 960 -15.76 17.56 20.80
C HIS A 960 -16.32 16.52 21.78
N GLU A 961 -17.62 16.48 22.03
CA GLU A 961 -18.25 15.44 22.86
C GLU A 961 -18.21 14.07 22.16
N ARG A 962 -18.45 14.01 20.85
CA ARG A 962 -18.29 12.77 20.08
C ARG A 962 -16.85 12.29 20.04
N SER A 963 -15.89 13.20 19.85
CA SER A 963 -14.45 12.90 19.91
C SER A 963 -14.05 12.38 21.30
N LEU A 964 -14.53 13.01 22.36
CA LEU A 964 -14.33 12.59 23.76
C LEU A 964 -14.83 11.16 24.02
N GLU A 965 -16.00 10.80 23.49
CA GLU A 965 -16.54 9.44 23.60
C GLU A 965 -15.65 8.41 22.91
N ARG A 966 -15.17 8.71 21.69
CA ARG A 966 -14.25 7.83 20.95
C ARG A 966 -12.90 7.67 21.65
N TYR A 967 -12.28 8.76 22.11
CA TYR A 967 -11.04 8.67 22.88
C TYR A 967 -11.20 7.84 24.16
N ARG A 968 -12.37 7.89 24.82
CA ARG A 968 -12.65 7.02 25.98
C ARG A 968 -12.75 5.55 25.60
N ALA A 969 -13.37 5.23 24.46
CA ALA A 969 -13.51 3.86 23.97
C ALA A 969 -12.13 3.23 23.68
N VAL A 970 -11.24 3.98 23.04
CA VAL A 970 -9.87 3.51 22.73
C VAL A 970 -8.87 3.66 23.89
N GLY A 971 -9.29 4.25 25.02
CA GLY A 971 -8.45 4.43 26.21
C GLY A 971 -7.41 5.56 26.12
N ASP A 972 -7.53 6.47 25.15
CA ASP A 972 -6.63 7.61 24.99
C ASP A 972 -6.94 8.72 26.02
N THR A 973 -6.23 8.68 27.15
CA THR A 973 -6.42 9.63 28.24
C THR A 973 -5.98 11.06 27.85
N GLN A 974 -5.02 11.21 26.95
CA GLN A 974 -4.54 12.51 26.49
C GLN A 974 -5.59 13.18 25.58
N GLY A 975 -6.11 12.45 24.60
CA GLY A 975 -7.20 12.90 23.73
C GLY A 975 -8.46 13.28 24.53
N VAL A 976 -8.80 12.50 25.57
CA VAL A 976 -9.89 12.84 26.49
C VAL A 976 -9.64 14.17 27.20
N ALA A 977 -8.44 14.38 27.75
CA ALA A 977 -8.12 15.63 28.45
C ALA A 977 -8.18 16.84 27.50
N GLN A 978 -7.67 16.70 26.28
CA GLN A 978 -7.72 17.75 25.26
C GLN A 978 -9.17 18.12 24.91
N CYS A 979 -10.06 17.15 24.73
CA CYS A 979 -11.47 17.43 24.43
C CYS A 979 -12.16 18.13 25.61
N GLU A 980 -11.91 17.73 26.86
CA GLU A 980 -12.43 18.45 28.03
C GLU A 980 -11.93 19.91 28.04
N CYS A 981 -10.66 20.14 27.73
CA CYS A 981 -10.09 21.49 27.64
C CYS A 981 -10.80 22.33 26.57
N ASN A 982 -10.96 21.81 25.35
CA ASN A 982 -11.61 22.52 24.25
C ASN A 982 -13.11 22.78 24.52
N ILE A 983 -13.82 21.84 25.15
CA ILE A 983 -15.21 22.10 25.59
C ILE A 983 -15.23 23.20 26.65
N GLY A 984 -14.24 23.23 27.55
CA GLY A 984 -14.03 24.33 28.50
C GLY A 984 -13.82 25.67 27.80
N ASP A 985 -13.02 25.72 26.73
CA ASP A 985 -12.81 26.91 25.91
C ASP A 985 -14.11 27.41 25.27
N VAL A 986 -14.94 26.50 24.76
CA VAL A 986 -16.25 26.87 24.20
C VAL A 986 -17.18 27.41 25.30
N ALA A 987 -17.22 26.78 26.48
CA ALA A 987 -17.99 27.26 27.63
C ALA A 987 -17.52 28.65 28.09
N TYR A 988 -16.21 28.86 28.16
CA TYR A 988 -15.59 30.16 28.48
C TYR A 988 -16.00 31.23 27.47
N ARG A 989 -15.96 30.93 26.16
CA ARG A 989 -16.40 31.86 25.10
C ARG A 989 -17.88 32.21 25.15
N ARG A 990 -18.73 31.33 25.69
CA ARG A 990 -20.15 31.61 25.98
C ARG A 990 -20.37 32.44 27.25
N GLY A 991 -19.34 32.62 28.06
CA GLY A 991 -19.43 33.25 29.38
C GLY A 991 -19.91 32.30 30.50
N ASP A 992 -20.03 31.00 30.23
CA ASP A 992 -20.32 30.00 31.25
C ASP A 992 -19.04 29.62 31.99
N LEU A 993 -18.61 30.50 32.89
CA LEU A 993 -17.36 30.36 33.63
C LEU A 993 -17.37 29.17 34.60
N ASP A 994 -18.56 28.73 35.05
CA ASP A 994 -18.71 27.59 35.97
C ASP A 994 -18.44 26.27 35.25
N GLU A 995 -19.05 26.06 34.07
CA GLU A 995 -18.77 24.88 33.25
C GLU A 995 -17.33 24.88 32.73
N ALA A 996 -16.80 26.05 32.33
CA ALA A 996 -15.42 26.18 31.89
C ALA A 996 -14.42 25.74 32.98
N GLU A 997 -14.58 26.23 34.21
CA GLU A 997 -13.72 25.82 35.34
C GLU A 997 -13.81 24.31 35.57
N ALA A 998 -15.01 23.73 35.61
CA ALA A 998 -15.19 22.30 35.85
C ALA A 998 -14.55 21.42 34.76
N ARG A 999 -14.60 21.86 33.50
CA ARG A 999 -13.97 21.20 32.35
C ARG A 999 -12.44 21.27 32.43
N TYR A 1000 -11.89 22.45 32.72
CA TYR A 1000 -10.44 22.63 32.86
C TYR A 1000 -9.85 21.88 34.06
N GLU A 1001 -10.56 21.82 35.21
CA GLU A 1001 -10.14 21.00 36.36
C GLU A 1001 -10.09 19.52 36.00
N ARG A 1002 -11.09 19.00 35.27
CA ARG A 1002 -11.10 17.63 34.77
C ARG A 1002 -9.95 17.33 33.80
N SER A 1003 -9.60 18.29 32.94
CA SER A 1003 -8.43 18.20 32.05
C SER A 1003 -7.13 18.16 32.87
N LEU A 1004 -6.98 19.07 33.83
CA LEU A 1004 -5.80 19.17 34.70
C LEU A 1004 -5.54 17.87 35.47
N ASP A 1005 -6.58 17.29 36.09
CA ASP A 1005 -6.46 16.05 36.86
C ASP A 1005 -5.98 14.87 35.99
N ARG A 1006 -6.46 14.77 34.75
CA ARG A 1006 -6.05 13.73 33.79
C ARG A 1006 -4.62 13.91 33.33
N ARG A 1007 -4.26 15.14 32.94
CA ARG A 1007 -2.91 15.49 32.49
C ARG A 1007 -1.87 15.26 33.58
N GLN A 1008 -2.21 15.53 34.84
CA GLN A 1008 -1.41 15.13 36.01
C GLN A 1008 -1.25 13.62 36.15
N GLY A 1009 -2.33 12.86 35.92
CA GLY A 1009 -2.30 11.40 35.99
C GLY A 1009 -1.37 10.74 34.96
N ILE A 1010 -1.19 11.36 33.79
CA ILE A 1010 -0.33 10.87 32.70
C ILE A 1010 1.04 11.57 32.62
N GLY A 1011 1.29 12.58 33.45
CA GLY A 1011 2.55 13.33 33.44
C GLY A 1011 2.72 14.29 32.25
N ASP A 1012 1.63 14.75 31.64
CA ASP A 1012 1.64 15.73 30.54
C ASP A 1012 1.91 17.14 31.09
N GLY A 1013 3.19 17.52 31.19
CA GLY A 1013 3.63 18.78 31.78
C GLY A 1013 3.18 20.03 31.03
N ILE A 1014 3.19 20.00 29.69
CA ILE A 1014 2.77 21.12 28.84
C ILE A 1014 1.25 21.28 28.94
N GLY A 1015 0.50 20.19 28.82
CA GLY A 1015 -0.94 20.27 28.94
C GLY A 1015 -1.40 20.65 30.36
N GLU A 1016 -0.70 20.21 31.41
CA GLU A 1016 -0.97 20.70 32.76
C GLU A 1016 -0.88 22.24 32.81
N ALA A 1017 0.16 22.81 32.19
CA ALA A 1017 0.37 24.24 32.13
C ALA A 1017 -0.75 24.98 31.38
N GLU A 1018 -1.21 24.43 30.26
CA GLU A 1018 -2.34 24.98 29.48
C GLU A 1018 -3.63 25.01 30.31
N SER A 1019 -3.96 23.90 30.98
CA SER A 1019 -5.16 23.83 31.83
C SER A 1019 -5.09 24.81 33.00
N LEU A 1020 -3.90 24.98 33.59
CA LEU A 1020 -3.65 26.00 34.62
C LEU A 1020 -3.79 27.42 34.08
N ALA A 1021 -3.25 27.72 32.89
CA ALA A 1021 -3.39 29.04 32.26
C ALA A 1021 -4.86 29.39 32.00
N ASN A 1022 -5.64 28.43 31.50
CA ASN A 1022 -7.07 28.58 31.28
C ASN A 1022 -7.87 28.79 32.57
N LEU A 1023 -7.57 28.03 33.64
CA LEU A 1023 -8.13 28.30 34.98
C LEU A 1023 -7.75 29.70 35.49
N GLY A 1024 -6.53 30.14 35.21
CA GLY A 1024 -6.07 31.49 35.55
C GLY A 1024 -6.86 32.59 34.83
N ARG A 1025 -7.22 32.37 33.55
CA ARG A 1025 -8.09 33.27 32.77
C ARG A 1025 -9.52 33.32 33.33
N VAL A 1026 -10.10 32.17 33.68
CA VAL A 1026 -11.41 32.10 34.33
C VAL A 1026 -11.41 32.87 35.66
N ALA A 1027 -10.38 32.67 36.50
CA ALA A 1027 -10.26 33.36 37.77
C ALA A 1027 -10.11 34.88 37.59
N ARG A 1028 -9.33 35.33 36.60
CA ARG A 1028 -9.20 36.76 36.23
C ARG A 1028 -10.57 37.36 35.91
N ASP A 1029 -11.37 36.71 35.07
CA ASP A 1029 -12.63 37.26 34.59
C ASP A 1029 -13.72 37.28 35.68
N ARG A 1030 -13.60 36.40 36.69
CA ARG A 1030 -14.40 36.49 37.92
C ARG A 1030 -13.89 37.54 38.92
N GLY A 1031 -12.75 38.17 38.66
CA GLY A 1031 -12.11 39.14 39.55
C GLY A 1031 -11.34 38.52 40.72
N ASP A 1032 -11.12 37.20 40.74
CA ASP A 1032 -10.27 36.51 41.72
C ASP A 1032 -8.81 36.53 41.26
N THR A 1033 -8.19 37.71 41.37
CA THR A 1033 -6.83 37.93 40.86
C THR A 1033 -5.76 37.17 41.64
N ASP A 1034 -6.00 36.84 42.91
CA ASP A 1034 -5.09 36.03 43.72
C ASP A 1034 -5.02 34.60 43.20
N ARG A 1035 -6.18 33.95 42.99
CA ARG A 1035 -6.24 32.59 42.45
C ARG A 1035 -5.75 32.55 41.00
N GLY A 1036 -6.10 33.56 40.18
CA GLY A 1036 -5.59 33.70 38.82
C GLY A 1036 -4.06 33.80 38.76
N ARG A 1037 -3.45 34.54 39.69
CA ARG A 1037 -2.00 34.68 39.78
C ARG A 1037 -1.30 33.40 40.22
N ASP A 1038 -1.89 32.63 41.14
CA ASP A 1038 -1.35 31.32 41.52
C ASP A 1038 -1.30 30.38 40.32
N PHE A 1039 -2.43 30.24 39.62
CA PHE A 1039 -2.53 29.41 38.42
C PHE A 1039 -1.54 29.84 37.33
N ALA A 1040 -1.47 31.14 37.01
CA ALA A 1040 -0.57 31.65 35.99
C ALA A 1040 0.93 31.45 36.35
N ARG A 1041 1.29 31.47 37.63
CA ARG A 1041 2.67 31.14 38.07
C ARG A 1041 2.98 29.67 37.92
N ARG A 1042 2.06 28.80 38.34
CA ARG A 1042 2.22 27.35 38.19
C ARG A 1042 2.32 26.94 36.72
N ALA A 1043 1.52 27.56 35.85
CA ALA A 1043 1.63 27.39 34.40
C ALA A 1043 3.01 27.83 33.89
N LEU A 1044 3.48 29.02 34.28
CA LEU A 1044 4.81 29.53 33.90
C LEU A 1044 5.95 28.60 34.35
N ASP A 1045 5.88 28.06 35.56
CA ASP A 1045 6.89 27.15 36.07
C ASP A 1045 6.88 25.82 35.29
N ARG A 1046 5.71 25.27 34.95
CA ARG A 1046 5.61 24.05 34.13
C ARG A 1046 6.07 24.25 32.69
N TYR A 1047 5.74 25.38 32.06
CA TYR A 1047 6.27 25.71 30.73
C TYR A 1047 7.80 25.83 30.74
N ARG A 1048 8.39 26.40 31.80
CA ARG A 1048 9.85 26.45 31.96
C ARG A 1048 10.48 25.08 32.16
N ASP A 1049 9.87 24.24 33.00
CA ASP A 1049 10.35 22.87 33.23
C ASP A 1049 10.32 22.05 31.93
N SER A 1050 9.37 22.36 31.04
CA SER A 1050 9.20 21.72 29.73
C SER A 1050 9.95 22.43 28.59
N ALA A 1051 10.69 23.50 28.89
CA ALA A 1051 11.35 24.39 27.93
C ALA A 1051 10.43 24.95 26.81
N ASP A 1052 9.13 25.09 27.08
CA ASP A 1052 8.16 25.65 26.13
C ASP A 1052 8.17 27.18 26.17
N VAL A 1053 8.97 27.76 25.28
CA VAL A 1053 9.11 29.22 25.13
C VAL A 1053 7.80 29.90 24.73
N ARG A 1054 6.89 29.20 24.01
CA ARG A 1054 5.61 29.76 23.58
C ARG A 1054 4.67 29.88 24.77
N GLY A 1055 4.48 28.80 25.52
CA GLY A 1055 3.68 28.79 26.74
C GLY A 1055 4.21 29.74 27.82
N GLU A 1056 5.53 29.89 27.95
CA GLU A 1056 6.12 30.91 28.82
C GLU A 1056 5.60 32.32 28.47
N GLY A 1057 5.55 32.65 27.17
CA GLY A 1057 5.03 33.92 26.67
C GLY A 1057 3.58 34.14 27.08
N GLU A 1058 2.74 33.12 26.95
CA GLU A 1058 1.32 33.17 27.32
C GLU A 1058 1.12 33.37 28.83
N ALA A 1059 1.80 32.57 29.66
CA ALA A 1059 1.68 32.68 31.11
C ALA A 1059 2.18 34.05 31.62
N LEU A 1060 3.23 34.61 31.00
CA LEU A 1060 3.70 35.98 31.28
C LEU A 1060 2.67 37.03 30.84
N ARG A 1061 1.99 36.84 29.71
CA ARG A 1061 0.91 37.74 29.25
C ARG A 1061 -0.24 37.74 30.24
N LEU A 1062 -0.67 36.57 30.69
CA LEU A 1062 -1.73 36.41 31.69
C LEU A 1062 -1.35 37.10 33.01
N LEU A 1063 -0.12 36.91 33.50
CA LEU A 1063 0.40 37.63 34.68
C LEU A 1063 0.42 39.16 34.49
N GLY A 1064 0.71 39.64 33.27
CA GLY A 1064 0.65 41.07 32.93
C GLY A 1064 -0.77 41.61 32.95
N SER A 1065 -1.71 40.89 32.35
CA SER A 1065 -3.15 41.22 32.31
C SER A 1065 -3.75 41.25 33.74
N LEU A 1066 -3.39 40.28 34.59
CA LEU A 1066 -3.76 40.26 36.01
C LEU A 1066 -3.20 41.47 36.77
N ALA A 1067 -1.91 41.79 36.61
CA ALA A 1067 -1.30 42.95 37.26
C ALA A 1067 -1.94 44.28 36.81
N ARG A 1068 -2.33 44.40 35.54
CA ARG A 1068 -3.08 45.55 35.01
C ARG A 1068 -4.44 45.68 35.69
N THR A 1069 -5.15 44.56 35.85
CA THR A 1069 -6.47 44.52 36.52
C THR A 1069 -6.37 44.92 38.00
N GLU A 1070 -5.26 44.61 38.66
CA GLU A 1070 -4.95 45.01 40.03
C GLU A 1070 -4.50 46.48 40.17
N GLY A 1071 -4.21 47.15 39.05
CA GLY A 1071 -3.69 48.52 39.01
C GLY A 1071 -2.17 48.65 39.18
N ASP A 1072 -1.43 47.53 39.23
CA ASP A 1072 0.04 47.52 39.25
C ASP A 1072 0.59 47.63 37.81
N LEU A 1073 0.46 48.82 37.23
CA LEU A 1073 0.78 49.08 35.82
C LEU A 1073 2.27 48.89 35.50
N ASP A 1074 3.17 49.15 36.46
CA ASP A 1074 4.61 48.94 36.29
C ASP A 1074 4.94 47.46 36.14
N ARG A 1075 4.36 46.62 37.01
CA ARG A 1075 4.52 45.17 36.94
C ARG A 1075 3.86 44.60 35.69
N ALA A 1076 2.70 45.11 35.30
CA ALA A 1076 2.06 44.74 34.04
C ALA A 1076 3.00 45.02 32.85
N ALA A 1077 3.64 46.18 32.82
CA ALA A 1077 4.60 46.56 31.79
C ALA A 1077 5.81 45.62 31.73
N GLU A 1078 6.38 45.27 32.89
CA GLU A 1078 7.51 44.34 32.98
C GLU A 1078 7.13 42.97 32.39
N ARG A 1079 5.96 42.44 32.79
CA ARG A 1079 5.48 41.12 32.37
C ARG A 1079 5.14 41.06 30.89
N LEU A 1080 4.46 42.09 30.36
CA LEU A 1080 4.12 42.16 28.94
C LEU A 1080 5.36 42.36 28.05
N ARG A 1081 6.40 43.07 28.51
CA ARG A 1081 7.68 43.13 27.79
C ARG A 1081 8.38 41.77 27.74
N ALA A 1082 8.38 41.05 28.86
CA ALA A 1082 8.96 39.70 28.91
C ALA A 1082 8.18 38.72 28.02
N SER A 1083 6.84 38.79 28.06
CA SER A 1083 5.96 38.01 27.18
C SER A 1083 6.24 38.27 25.70
N LEU A 1084 6.34 39.55 25.30
CA LEU A 1084 6.61 39.92 23.91
C LEU A 1084 7.99 39.41 23.45
N ALA A 1085 9.00 39.50 24.31
CA ALA A 1085 10.33 38.97 24.01
C ALA A 1085 10.29 37.45 23.81
N ARG A 1086 9.57 36.71 24.67
CA ARG A 1086 9.40 35.26 24.55
C ARG A 1086 8.61 34.86 23.31
N CYS A 1087 7.53 35.56 22.98
CA CYS A 1087 6.77 35.31 21.76
C CYS A 1087 7.63 35.51 20.50
N ARG A 1088 8.46 36.56 20.47
CA ARG A 1088 9.41 36.80 19.36
C ARG A 1088 10.53 35.75 19.31
N GLU A 1089 11.07 35.35 20.45
CA GLU A 1089 12.08 34.30 20.58
C GLU A 1089 11.54 32.95 20.07
N GLY A 1090 10.30 32.60 20.41
CA GLY A 1090 9.63 31.36 19.99
C GLY A 1090 8.91 31.43 18.63
N GLY A 1091 9.06 32.54 17.88
CA GLY A 1091 8.38 32.76 16.59
C GLY A 1091 6.84 32.72 16.66
N HIS A 1092 6.26 32.95 17.83
CA HIS A 1092 4.82 32.85 18.08
C HIS A 1092 4.10 34.16 17.70
N ARG A 1093 3.85 34.35 16.40
CA ARG A 1093 3.24 35.58 15.85
C ARG A 1093 1.87 35.90 16.45
N TYR A 1094 1.04 34.90 16.72
CA TYR A 1094 -0.28 35.10 17.33
C TYR A 1094 -0.17 35.64 18.76
N GLY A 1095 0.65 35.01 19.62
CA GLY A 1095 0.86 35.52 20.98
C GLY A 1095 1.61 36.85 21.02
N GLU A 1096 2.44 37.15 20.02
CA GLU A 1096 2.99 38.50 19.84
C GLU A 1096 1.86 39.52 19.63
N ALA A 1097 0.92 39.26 18.73
CA ALA A 1097 -0.23 40.13 18.46
C ALA A 1097 -1.12 40.29 19.71
N GLU A 1098 -1.46 39.21 20.42
CA GLU A 1098 -2.21 39.29 21.68
C GLU A 1098 -1.48 40.11 22.75
N THR A 1099 -0.15 39.97 22.83
CA THR A 1099 0.66 40.74 23.78
C THR A 1099 0.67 42.22 23.42
N LEU A 1100 0.68 42.56 22.13
CA LEU A 1100 0.56 43.93 21.65
C LEU A 1100 -0.80 44.53 21.99
N VAL A 1101 -1.90 43.77 21.86
CA VAL A 1101 -3.24 44.19 22.32
C VAL A 1101 -3.24 44.48 23.83
N GLU A 1102 -2.72 43.58 24.66
CA GLU A 1102 -2.64 43.81 26.12
C GLU A 1102 -1.73 45.00 26.48
N ARG A 1103 -0.68 45.25 25.69
CA ARG A 1103 0.14 46.46 25.83
C ARG A 1103 -0.62 47.71 25.43
N GLY A 1104 -1.47 47.65 24.40
CA GLY A 1104 -2.38 48.74 24.05
C GLY A 1104 -3.38 49.02 25.18
N HIS A 1105 -3.97 47.98 25.78
CA HIS A 1105 -4.83 48.12 26.96
C HIS A 1105 -4.09 48.74 28.15
N LEU A 1106 -2.83 48.36 28.37
CA LEU A 1106 -1.97 48.98 29.37
C LEU A 1106 -1.69 50.46 29.08
N ALA A 1107 -1.41 50.83 27.83
CA ALA A 1107 -1.19 52.21 27.42
C ALA A 1107 -2.43 53.09 27.68
N ARG A 1108 -3.63 52.58 27.38
CA ARG A 1108 -4.88 53.27 27.73
C ARG A 1108 -5.07 53.42 29.24
N ALA A 1109 -4.69 52.41 30.03
CA ALA A 1109 -4.73 52.50 31.49
C ALA A 1109 -3.77 53.56 32.04
N TRP A 1110 -2.67 53.86 31.34
CA TRP A 1110 -1.79 54.99 31.63
C TRP A 1110 -2.30 56.34 31.09
N GLY A 1111 -3.33 56.34 30.25
CA GLY A 1111 -3.84 57.54 29.58
C GLY A 1111 -3.03 57.97 28.36
N ASP A 1112 -2.27 57.06 27.74
CA ASP A 1112 -1.53 57.30 26.49
C ASP A 1112 -2.24 56.61 25.32
N ASP A 1113 -3.30 57.24 24.82
CA ASP A 1113 -4.10 56.68 23.73
C ASP A 1113 -3.36 56.67 22.37
N HIS A 1114 -2.31 57.49 22.17
CA HIS A 1114 -1.45 57.43 20.97
C HIS A 1114 -0.59 56.16 20.95
N GLU A 1115 0.03 55.83 22.08
CA GLU A 1115 0.77 54.57 22.21
C GLU A 1115 -0.17 53.36 22.12
N ALA A 1116 -1.40 53.48 22.63
CA ALA A 1116 -2.42 52.45 22.51
C ALA A 1116 -2.80 52.18 21.05
N GLU A 1117 -3.12 53.24 20.29
CA GLU A 1117 -3.40 53.17 18.86
C GLU A 1117 -2.26 52.48 18.09
N ALA A 1118 -1.01 52.91 18.35
CA ALA A 1118 0.16 52.33 17.69
C ALA A 1118 0.31 50.83 17.97
N ARG A 1119 0.04 50.37 19.20
CA ARG A 1119 0.11 48.94 19.53
C ARG A 1119 -1.02 48.12 18.94
N TYR A 1120 -2.25 48.66 18.93
CA TYR A 1120 -3.36 47.95 18.30
C TYR A 1120 -3.19 47.88 16.78
N ALA A 1121 -2.63 48.91 16.13
CA ALA A 1121 -2.32 48.86 14.70
C ALA A 1121 -1.28 47.77 14.37
N GLU A 1122 -0.20 47.68 15.16
CA GLU A 1122 0.82 46.61 15.01
C GLU A 1122 0.20 45.22 15.23
N ALA A 1123 -0.70 45.08 16.20
CA ALA A 1123 -1.43 43.83 16.44
C ALA A 1123 -2.41 43.50 15.29
N LEU A 1124 -3.10 44.50 14.75
CA LEU A 1124 -4.06 44.36 13.67
C LEU A 1124 -3.37 43.85 12.40
N ASP A 1125 -2.22 44.41 12.05
CA ASP A 1125 -1.42 43.94 10.91
C ASP A 1125 -1.03 42.47 11.08
N LEU A 1126 -0.57 42.08 12.28
CA LEU A 1126 -0.24 40.69 12.57
C LEU A 1126 -1.46 39.76 12.51
N PHE A 1127 -2.58 40.13 13.12
CA PHE A 1127 -3.79 39.30 13.06
C PHE A 1127 -4.36 39.19 11.65
N THR A 1128 -4.25 40.25 10.85
CA THR A 1128 -4.65 40.25 9.44
C THR A 1128 -3.77 39.31 8.62
N ASP A 1129 -2.46 39.39 8.80
CA ASP A 1129 -1.49 38.47 8.18
C ASP A 1129 -1.72 37.00 8.57
N ILE A 1130 -2.12 36.76 9.82
CA ILE A 1130 -2.40 35.41 10.35
C ILE A 1130 -3.77 34.89 9.87
N GLY A 1131 -4.70 35.78 9.48
CA GLY A 1131 -6.08 35.42 9.18
C GLY A 1131 -6.95 35.20 10.42
N ALA A 1132 -6.55 35.76 11.57
CA ALA A 1132 -7.29 35.66 12.84
C ALA A 1132 -8.48 36.63 12.87
N LEU A 1133 -9.52 36.31 12.09
CA LEU A 1133 -10.61 37.24 11.78
C LEU A 1133 -11.31 37.84 13.01
N ARG A 1134 -11.56 37.03 14.04
CA ARG A 1134 -12.22 37.52 15.26
C ARG A 1134 -11.35 38.54 15.99
N ASP A 1135 -10.07 38.25 16.14
CA ASP A 1135 -9.10 39.16 16.76
C ASP A 1135 -8.89 40.42 15.92
N VAL A 1136 -8.99 40.34 14.60
CA VAL A 1136 -9.04 41.52 13.70
C VAL A 1136 -10.24 42.40 14.04
N ILE A 1137 -11.44 41.84 14.19
CA ILE A 1137 -12.66 42.58 14.55
C ILE A 1137 -12.52 43.22 15.95
N ASP A 1138 -12.09 42.44 16.95
CA ASP A 1138 -11.92 42.92 18.32
C ASP A 1138 -10.85 44.02 18.40
N THR A 1139 -9.76 43.89 17.62
CA THR A 1139 -8.69 44.89 17.55
C THR A 1139 -9.17 46.17 16.85
N HIS A 1140 -10.02 46.08 15.81
CA HIS A 1140 -10.69 47.25 15.22
C HIS A 1140 -11.58 47.99 16.23
N LEU A 1141 -12.29 47.27 17.11
CA LEU A 1141 -13.08 47.88 18.19
C LEU A 1141 -12.18 48.55 19.24
N ALA A 1142 -11.04 47.95 19.57
CA ALA A 1142 -10.06 48.55 20.46
C ALA A 1142 -9.44 49.84 19.86
N LEU A 1143 -9.12 49.82 18.56
CA LEU A 1143 -8.66 50.99 17.80
C LEU A 1143 -9.72 52.10 17.77
N THR A 1144 -10.98 51.76 17.49
CA THR A 1144 -12.10 52.71 17.55
C THR A 1144 -12.09 53.45 18.88
N ALA A 1145 -11.96 52.72 19.98
CA ALA A 1145 -12.00 53.29 21.32
C ALA A 1145 -10.78 54.19 21.63
N ALA A 1146 -9.62 53.93 21.04
CA ALA A 1146 -8.44 54.79 21.14
C ALA A 1146 -8.61 56.06 20.29
N CYS A 1147 -9.04 55.93 19.03
CA CYS A 1147 -9.31 57.06 18.14
C CYS A 1147 -10.38 58.01 18.69
N GLU A 1148 -11.45 57.48 19.31
CA GLU A 1148 -12.45 58.29 20.01
C GLU A 1148 -11.85 59.14 21.13
N ALA A 1149 -10.93 58.56 21.92
CA ALA A 1149 -10.26 59.27 23.01
C ALA A 1149 -9.29 60.36 22.50
N LEU A 1150 -8.69 60.14 21.32
CA LEU A 1150 -7.85 61.11 20.62
C LEU A 1150 -8.64 62.20 19.89
N GLY A 1151 -9.96 62.04 19.75
CA GLY A 1151 -10.83 62.95 18.97
C GLY A 1151 -10.76 62.72 17.46
N GLU A 1152 -10.21 61.59 17.02
CA GLU A 1152 -10.03 61.20 15.62
C GLU A 1152 -11.26 60.47 15.09
N ARG A 1153 -12.38 61.19 15.03
CA ARG A 1153 -13.69 60.62 14.74
C ARG A 1153 -13.77 59.85 13.40
N ALA A 1154 -13.14 60.36 12.35
CA ALA A 1154 -13.17 59.71 11.04
C ALA A 1154 -12.51 58.32 11.07
N ALA A 1155 -11.33 58.21 11.69
CA ALA A 1155 -10.64 56.94 11.87
C ALA A 1155 -11.45 55.98 12.76
N ALA A 1156 -12.13 56.49 13.79
CA ALA A 1156 -13.03 55.68 14.61
C ALA A 1156 -14.22 55.11 13.81
N ILE A 1157 -14.79 55.90 12.89
CA ILE A 1157 -15.84 55.42 11.96
C ILE A 1157 -15.28 54.34 11.05
N ASP A 1158 -14.14 54.58 10.38
CA ASP A 1158 -13.52 53.63 9.44
C ASP A 1158 -13.25 52.26 10.11
N HIS A 1159 -12.75 52.25 11.35
CA HIS A 1159 -12.52 51.01 12.09
C HIS A 1159 -13.81 50.31 12.52
N CYS A 1160 -14.84 51.05 12.93
CA CYS A 1160 -16.16 50.48 13.22
C CYS A 1160 -16.81 49.89 11.96
N GLU A 1161 -16.73 50.57 10.82
CA GLU A 1161 -17.22 50.05 9.54
C GLU A 1161 -16.49 48.77 9.15
N ALA A 1162 -15.15 48.74 9.28
CA ALA A 1162 -14.35 47.55 9.01
C ALA A 1162 -14.79 46.36 9.90
N ALA A 1163 -14.97 46.59 11.20
CA ALA A 1163 -15.46 45.58 12.14
C ALA A 1163 -16.84 45.04 11.75
N VAL A 1164 -17.79 45.93 11.38
CA VAL A 1164 -19.14 45.54 10.93
C VAL A 1164 -19.09 44.74 9.64
N VAL A 1165 -18.38 45.21 8.61
CA VAL A 1165 -18.28 44.54 7.30
C VAL A 1165 -17.63 43.17 7.43
N LEU A 1166 -16.54 43.07 8.19
CA LEU A 1166 -15.85 41.82 8.41
C LEU A 1166 -16.71 40.83 9.20
N GLY A 1167 -17.39 41.27 10.25
CA GLY A 1167 -18.23 40.37 11.03
C GLY A 1167 -19.50 39.93 10.30
N GLU A 1168 -20.17 40.82 9.54
CA GLU A 1168 -21.35 40.46 8.74
C GLU A 1168 -21.03 39.43 7.65
N ARG A 1169 -19.90 39.57 6.98
CA ARG A 1169 -19.46 38.63 5.93
C ARG A 1169 -19.17 37.24 6.45
N ASN A 1170 -18.84 37.11 7.74
CA ASN A 1170 -18.33 35.88 8.33
C ASN A 1170 -19.20 35.36 9.48
N GLY A 1171 -20.42 35.88 9.63
CA GLY A 1171 -21.38 35.40 10.62
C GLY A 1171 -21.02 35.71 12.08
N VAL A 1172 -20.15 36.69 12.34
CA VAL A 1172 -19.79 37.12 13.69
C VAL A 1172 -20.78 38.17 14.19
N ASP A 1173 -21.18 38.11 15.46
CA ASP A 1173 -22.06 39.12 16.06
C ASP A 1173 -21.35 40.48 16.15
N VAL A 1174 -21.86 41.46 15.40
CA VAL A 1174 -21.35 42.84 15.33
C VAL A 1174 -22.31 43.85 15.94
N SER A 1175 -23.20 43.42 16.83
CA SER A 1175 -24.20 44.29 17.45
C SER A 1175 -23.57 45.48 18.18
N GLU A 1176 -22.49 45.25 18.92
CA GLU A 1176 -21.74 46.32 19.60
C GLU A 1176 -21.10 47.29 18.60
N ALA A 1177 -20.45 46.77 17.56
CA ALA A 1177 -19.83 47.56 16.50
C ALA A 1177 -20.87 48.44 15.78
N ARG A 1178 -22.05 47.89 15.46
CA ARG A 1178 -23.17 48.65 14.85
C ARG A 1178 -23.73 49.72 15.76
N ASP A 1179 -23.89 49.43 17.06
CA ASP A 1179 -24.39 50.40 18.03
C ASP A 1179 -23.39 51.53 18.26
N ARG A 1180 -22.10 51.23 18.21
CA ARG A 1180 -21.03 52.23 18.30
C ARG A 1180 -20.93 53.06 17.02
N LEU A 1181 -20.99 52.42 15.86
CA LEU A 1181 -21.01 53.08 14.56
C LEU A 1181 -22.19 54.06 14.45
N ARG A 1182 -23.42 53.62 14.79
CA ARG A 1182 -24.61 54.50 14.81
C ARG A 1182 -24.42 55.72 15.69
N ARG A 1183 -23.87 55.57 16.89
CA ARG A 1183 -23.57 56.71 17.79
C ARG A 1183 -22.51 57.65 17.20
N LEU A 1184 -21.51 57.11 16.52
CA LEU A 1184 -20.47 57.87 15.83
C LEU A 1184 -21.01 58.62 14.59
N GLU A 1185 -22.03 58.08 13.92
CA GLU A 1185 -22.69 58.71 12.77
C GLU A 1185 -23.78 59.72 13.17
N GLU A 1186 -24.55 59.48 14.22
CA GLU A 1186 -25.71 60.31 14.60
C GLU A 1186 -25.33 61.78 14.93
N VAL A 1187 -24.16 62.01 15.52
CA VAL A 1187 -23.69 63.38 15.82
C VAL A 1187 -23.32 64.16 14.54
N VAL A 1188 -23.13 63.49 13.39
CA VAL A 1188 -22.93 64.16 12.08
C VAL A 1188 -24.20 64.87 11.60
N SER A 1189 -25.37 64.53 12.17
CA SER A 1189 -26.66 65.14 11.79
C SER A 1189 -27.03 66.41 12.58
N GLU A 1190 -26.27 66.78 13.62
CA GLU A 1190 -26.53 67.96 14.47
C GLU A 1190 -25.49 69.11 14.33
N ASP A 1191 -24.37 68.90 13.63
CA ASP A 1191 -23.39 69.94 13.22
C ASP A 1191 -23.56 70.30 11.73
#